data_AF-A0A9E2XN63-F1
#
_entry.id   AF-A0A9E2XN63-F1
#
_cell.length_a   1.000
_cell.length_b   1.000
_cell.length_c   1.000
_cell.angle_alpha   90.00
_cell.angle_beta   90.00
_cell.angle_gamma   90.00
#
_symmetry.space_group_name_H-M   'P 1'
#
loop_
_entity.id
_entity.type
_entity.pdbx_description
1 polymer ?
#
loop_
_entity_poly.entity_id
_entity_poly.type
_entity_poly.pdbx_seq_one_letter_code
_entity_poly.pdbx_strand_id
1 'polypeptide(L)'
;MLARLSLGWQWRPTLPLILQTEAAECGLACLAMVASSLGAHMDLREARSRFSISLKGTTMAELVRMAGSIGLVARGLRAEPAQLQQLRLPAILHWDFNHFVVLVEVRGSSAVLHDPARGRREIGLDELSRHFTGVALELQPGPGFTTLAQRPPLRWRQLLGKVTGLKRSVAQILALALGLELLNLLSPFLLQWTVDGVIVSADRDLLLTLGLGFGLLVLLQVGVGLLRSWSVMYVSSTLNLQWLTQVFAHLLRLPLAWFEKRHVGDVFSRFSSIQQIQRTLSTRFAEAMLDGVMVLLTLLMMWIYSPRLASVALLAVAAYAGLRAAFFKPLRIATEEQLIHEARQNGHFLESLRGAQAIKLFNAQASRAARFSNLVVEQMNAGISAKKLELGMGVANKLLFGLERVAIVWMGAALVLDRQISVGMLFAFLAYKEQFSTRLAGLIDKLVELRMLRLSGERLADIVLSEPEQLDDLSSAASAAPERLEIAGLRFRYADGEPEVIAGCSFAVEPGESVAVVGPSGCGKTTLLKLLLGIHSPHDGEIRVGGRALERLGLASWRARIGTVMQDDQLFAGSIADNISFFDPHADPEWIAECARRACVDEDIAAMPMAYQSLIGDMGSSLSGGQRQRILLARALYKRPHYLFLDEATSALDVDKERLVNASLRQLAITRIVIAHRPETIASAQRVIALQAGKVSQDLRSVQA
;
A
#
# COMPACT_ATOMS: atom_id res chain seq x y z
N MET A 1 13.09 -37.45 27.34
CA MET A 1 12.06 -37.84 28.33
C MET A 1 12.07 -36.95 29.60
N LEU A 2 12.51 -35.69 29.52
CA LEU A 2 12.55 -34.73 30.65
C LEU A 2 11.97 -33.35 30.27
N ALA A 3 10.94 -33.31 29.42
CA ALA A 3 10.31 -32.06 28.96
C ALA A 3 8.79 -31.97 29.22
N ARG A 4 8.23 -32.89 30.02
CA ARG A 4 6.79 -32.92 30.36
C ARG A 4 6.52 -32.49 31.81
N LEU A 5 7.21 -31.45 32.26
CA LEU A 5 6.88 -30.73 33.50
C LEU A 5 6.68 -29.26 33.15
N SER A 6 5.58 -28.96 32.45
CA SER A 6 5.00 -27.63 32.48
C SER A 6 3.56 -27.75 32.96
N LEU A 7 3.29 -27.16 34.13
CA LEU A 7 1.95 -27.00 34.68
C LEU A 7 1.11 -26.23 33.64
N GLY A 8 -0.04 -26.81 33.28
CA GLY A 8 -0.92 -26.43 32.16
C GLY A 8 -1.64 -25.09 32.29
N TRP A 9 -0.90 -24.02 32.61
CA TRP A 9 -1.39 -22.65 32.70
C TRP A 9 -0.37 -21.64 32.15
N GLN A 10 0.28 -21.99 31.03
CA GLN A 10 0.93 -20.98 30.22
C GLN A 10 -0.11 -20.42 29.25
N TRP A 11 -0.43 -19.14 29.42
CA TRP A 11 -1.04 -18.34 28.36
C TRP A 11 -0.15 -18.49 27.13
N ARG A 12 -0.50 -19.37 26.19
CA ARG A 12 0.27 -19.54 24.95
C ARG A 12 0.28 -18.16 24.28
N PRO A 13 1.45 -17.51 24.09
CA PRO A 13 1.50 -16.26 23.37
C PRO A 13 0.88 -16.51 21.99
N THR A 14 -0.15 -15.74 21.65
CA THR A 14 -0.84 -15.89 20.37
C THR A 14 0.14 -15.54 19.26
N LEU A 15 0.52 -16.52 18.43
CA LEU A 15 1.31 -16.30 17.23
C LEU A 15 0.56 -15.27 16.35
N PRO A 16 1.12 -14.08 16.09
CA PRO A 16 0.48 -13.14 15.18
C PRO A 16 0.52 -13.72 13.77
N LEU A 17 -0.51 -13.43 12.97
CA LEU A 17 -0.46 -13.64 11.53
C LEU A 17 0.13 -12.36 10.91
N ILE A 18 1.26 -12.50 10.22
CA ILE A 18 1.89 -11.41 9.46
C ILE A 18 1.90 -11.85 8.00
N LEU A 19 1.25 -11.06 7.15
CA LEU A 19 1.16 -11.32 5.72
C LEU A 19 2.35 -10.71 5.00
N GLN A 20 2.84 -11.41 3.97
CA GLN A 20 3.89 -10.89 3.10
C GLN A 20 3.35 -9.76 2.22
N THR A 21 4.20 -8.79 1.95
CA THR A 21 3.84 -7.60 1.16
C THR A 21 4.58 -7.53 -0.16
N GLU A 22 5.81 -8.06 -0.23
CA GLU A 22 6.54 -8.35 -1.47
C GLU A 22 6.53 -9.86 -1.74
N ALA A 23 6.71 -10.25 -3.01
CA ALA A 23 6.64 -11.67 -3.41
C ALA A 23 7.74 -12.53 -2.76
N ALA A 24 8.89 -11.94 -2.44
CA ALA A 24 10.08 -12.61 -1.92
C ALA A 24 10.13 -12.70 -0.37
N GLU A 25 9.09 -12.24 0.33
CA GLU A 25 9.11 -12.00 1.78
C GLU A 25 8.58 -13.12 2.66
N CYS A 26 8.14 -14.25 2.09
CA CYS A 26 7.54 -15.34 2.85
C CYS A 26 8.39 -15.79 4.04
N GLY A 27 9.71 -15.93 3.85
CA GLY A 27 10.64 -16.30 4.91
C GLY A 27 10.75 -15.25 6.02
N LEU A 28 10.85 -13.97 5.64
CA LEU A 28 10.93 -12.85 6.58
C LEU A 28 9.66 -12.71 7.41
N ALA A 29 8.50 -12.84 6.78
CA ALA A 29 7.21 -12.84 7.48
C ALA A 29 7.11 -14.01 8.45
N CYS A 30 7.55 -15.21 8.07
CA CYS A 30 7.64 -16.36 8.97
C CYS A 30 8.54 -16.10 10.18
N LEU A 31 9.73 -15.53 9.95
CA LEU A 31 10.65 -15.17 11.02
C LEU A 31 10.04 -14.13 11.96
N ALA A 32 9.40 -13.09 11.42
CA ALA A 32 8.74 -12.04 12.20
C ALA A 32 7.56 -12.59 13.03
N MET A 33 6.77 -13.53 12.48
CA MET A 33 5.69 -14.20 13.22
C MET A 33 6.26 -14.97 14.42
N VAL A 34 7.26 -15.82 14.19
CA VAL A 34 7.85 -16.64 15.26
C VAL A 34 8.57 -15.75 16.29
N ALA A 35 9.38 -14.78 15.86
CA ALA A 35 10.05 -13.83 16.76
C ALA A 35 9.06 -13.06 17.63
N SER A 36 7.93 -12.62 17.05
CA SER A 36 6.87 -11.93 17.79
C SER A 36 6.18 -12.82 18.81
N SER A 37 5.99 -14.12 18.51
CA SER A 37 5.45 -15.08 19.49
C SER A 37 6.40 -15.34 20.66
N LEU A 38 7.70 -15.15 20.45
CA LEU A 38 8.75 -15.27 21.46
C LEU A 38 8.99 -13.97 22.24
N GLY A 39 8.27 -12.88 21.92
CA GLY A 39 8.34 -11.59 22.64
C GLY A 39 9.21 -10.51 21.98
N ALA A 40 9.83 -10.80 20.83
CA ALA A 40 10.48 -9.80 19.98
C ALA A 40 9.45 -9.31 18.95
N HIS A 41 8.49 -8.50 19.41
CA HIS A 41 7.39 -7.96 18.60
C HIS A 41 7.91 -7.19 17.38
N MET A 42 8.12 -7.93 16.28
CA MET A 42 8.71 -7.45 15.04
C MET A 42 7.62 -7.47 13.97
N ASP A 43 7.32 -6.30 13.42
CA ASP A 43 6.49 -6.20 12.22
C ASP A 43 7.35 -6.37 10.95
N LEU A 44 6.69 -6.57 9.81
CA LEU A 44 7.39 -6.79 8.54
C LEU A 44 8.23 -5.57 8.11
N ARG A 45 7.83 -4.36 8.52
CA ARG A 45 8.55 -3.12 8.20
C ARG A 45 9.88 -3.05 8.96
N GLU A 46 9.88 -3.40 10.23
CA GLU A 46 11.08 -3.50 11.04
C GLU A 46 12.00 -4.59 10.50
N ALA A 47 11.43 -5.75 10.18
CA ALA A 47 12.17 -6.86 9.59
C ALA A 47 12.89 -6.42 8.30
N ARG A 48 12.25 -5.63 7.43
CA ARG A 48 12.89 -5.03 6.23
C ARG A 48 13.96 -4.00 6.54
N SER A 49 13.78 -3.20 7.59
CA SER A 49 14.78 -2.20 7.98
C SER A 49 16.06 -2.85 8.52
N ARG A 50 15.96 -4.10 9.01
CA ARG A 50 17.08 -4.87 9.54
C ARG A 50 17.69 -5.84 8.54
N PHE A 51 16.89 -6.35 7.60
CA PHE A 51 17.28 -7.40 6.68
C PHE A 51 16.99 -7.00 5.23
N SER A 52 18.02 -7.02 4.39
CA SER A 52 17.82 -6.91 2.95
C SER A 52 17.51 -8.28 2.36
N ILE A 53 16.41 -8.39 1.62
CA ILE A 53 15.99 -9.63 0.95
C ILE A 53 16.19 -9.48 -0.55
N SER A 54 16.64 -10.57 -1.18
CA SER A 54 16.70 -10.67 -2.63
C SER A 54 15.31 -10.73 -3.26
N LEU A 55 15.16 -10.17 -4.46
CA LEU A 55 13.99 -10.41 -5.30
C LEU A 55 13.77 -11.91 -5.64
N LYS A 56 14.80 -12.75 -5.47
CA LYS A 56 14.74 -14.20 -5.71
C LYS A 56 14.20 -15.00 -4.52
N GLY A 57 13.86 -14.35 -3.40
CA GLY A 57 13.40 -15.01 -2.18
C GLY A 57 14.49 -15.11 -1.12
N THR A 58 14.16 -15.81 -0.03
CA THR A 58 15.06 -16.05 1.09
C THR A 58 15.41 -17.53 1.17
N THR A 59 16.68 -17.87 1.36
CA THR A 59 17.11 -19.26 1.59
C THR A 59 16.98 -19.66 3.06
N MET A 60 16.93 -20.97 3.35
CA MET A 60 16.92 -21.45 4.74
C MET A 60 18.19 -21.01 5.51
N ALA A 61 19.35 -21.01 4.84
CA ALA A 61 20.60 -20.56 5.44
C ALA A 61 20.56 -19.06 5.80
N GLU A 62 19.93 -18.24 4.97
CA GLU A 62 19.69 -16.83 5.28
C GLU A 62 18.77 -16.65 6.47
N LEU A 63 17.65 -17.39 6.54
CA LEU A 63 16.74 -17.34 7.69
C LEU A 63 17.45 -17.68 9.00
N VAL A 64 18.33 -18.69 9.00
CA VAL A 64 19.18 -19.04 10.14
C VAL A 64 20.09 -17.87 10.55
N ARG A 65 20.74 -17.21 9.58
CA ARG A 65 21.58 -16.03 9.85
C ARG A 65 20.78 -14.84 10.39
N MET A 66 19.62 -14.56 9.79
CA MET A 66 18.73 -13.49 10.23
C MET A 66 18.24 -13.75 11.67
N ALA A 67 17.79 -14.97 11.96
CA ALA A 67 17.40 -15.39 13.31
C ALA A 67 18.55 -15.20 14.32
N GLY A 68 19.78 -15.61 13.97
CA GLY A 68 20.97 -15.42 14.80
C GLY A 68 21.24 -13.96 15.14
N SER A 69 21.10 -13.05 14.16
CA SER A 69 21.36 -11.61 14.36
C SER A 69 20.38 -10.92 15.33
N ILE A 70 19.20 -11.50 15.55
CA ILE A 70 18.20 -11.03 16.54
C ILE A 70 18.24 -11.83 17.84
N GLY A 71 19.31 -12.61 18.05
CA GLY A 71 19.54 -13.37 19.27
C GLY A 71 18.74 -14.68 19.36
N LEU A 72 18.10 -15.13 18.28
CA LEU A 72 17.45 -16.44 18.23
C LEU A 72 18.45 -17.53 17.85
N VAL A 73 18.37 -18.67 18.52
CA VAL A 73 19.09 -19.89 18.12
C VAL A 73 18.18 -20.66 17.17
N ALA A 74 18.67 -20.83 15.94
CA ALA A 74 17.97 -21.51 14.87
C ALA A 74 18.51 -22.93 14.69
N ARG A 75 17.61 -23.92 14.63
CA ARG A 75 17.93 -25.33 14.41
C ARG A 75 17.19 -25.84 13.17
N GLY A 76 17.91 -25.94 12.06
CA GLY A 76 17.41 -26.55 10.83
C GLY A 76 17.37 -28.07 10.96
N LEU A 77 16.24 -28.68 10.61
CA LEU A 77 15.98 -30.11 10.75
C LEU A 77 15.39 -30.65 9.46
N ARG A 78 15.73 -31.90 9.14
CA ARG A 78 14.97 -32.71 8.19
C ARG A 78 13.93 -33.49 8.99
N ALA A 79 12.65 -33.34 8.66
CA ALA A 79 11.55 -33.99 9.36
C ALA A 79 10.59 -34.63 8.36
N GLU A 80 10.02 -35.78 8.74
CA GLU A 80 8.91 -36.39 8.02
C GLU A 80 7.56 -35.86 8.54
N PRO A 81 6.46 -35.91 7.77
CA PRO A 81 5.14 -35.44 8.21
C PRO A 81 4.69 -36.06 9.55
N ALA A 82 5.00 -37.33 9.80
CA ALA A 82 4.69 -38.02 11.06
C ALA A 82 5.46 -37.47 12.26
N GLN A 83 6.61 -36.84 12.03
CA GLN A 83 7.48 -36.28 13.07
C GLN A 83 7.14 -34.82 13.40
N LEU A 84 6.21 -34.18 12.68
CA LEU A 84 5.84 -32.78 12.90
C LEU A 84 5.28 -32.51 14.31
N GLN A 85 4.65 -33.51 14.94
CA GLN A 85 4.18 -33.42 16.33
C GLN A 85 5.32 -33.35 17.36
N GLN A 86 6.54 -33.73 16.98
CA GLN A 86 7.72 -33.74 17.85
C GLN A 86 8.52 -32.43 17.78
N LEU A 87 8.22 -31.57 16.78
CA LEU A 87 8.85 -30.27 16.64
C LEU A 87 8.46 -29.33 17.78
N ARG A 88 9.38 -28.44 18.15
CA ARG A 88 9.08 -27.29 19.00
C ARG A 88 8.30 -26.26 18.19
N LEU A 89 7.05 -26.03 18.59
CA LEU A 89 6.15 -25.08 17.93
C LEU A 89 6.19 -23.70 18.62
N PRO A 90 6.01 -22.60 17.86
CA PRO A 90 5.82 -22.56 16.40
C PRO A 90 7.12 -22.80 15.62
N ALA A 91 7.04 -23.51 14.50
CA ALA A 91 8.18 -23.86 13.65
C ALA A 91 7.97 -23.37 12.21
N ILE A 92 9.04 -22.97 11.52
CA ILE A 92 8.96 -22.57 10.11
C ILE A 92 9.16 -23.82 9.24
N LEU A 93 8.26 -24.07 8.29
CA LEU A 93 8.33 -25.15 7.32
C LEU A 93 8.64 -24.59 5.93
N HIS A 94 9.48 -25.29 5.18
CA HIS A 94 9.68 -25.01 3.77
C HIS A 94 8.64 -25.75 2.93
N TRP A 95 8.00 -25.02 2.02
CA TRP A 95 6.72 -25.35 1.41
C TRP A 95 6.81 -25.23 -0.13
N ASP A 96 6.34 -26.25 -0.86
CA ASP A 96 6.29 -26.29 -2.34
C ASP A 96 7.60 -25.96 -3.07
N PHE A 97 8.74 -26.07 -2.39
CA PHE A 97 10.07 -25.67 -2.86
C PHE A 97 10.23 -24.19 -3.25
N ASN A 98 9.26 -23.34 -2.92
CA ASN A 98 9.26 -21.92 -3.30
C ASN A 98 8.65 -20.99 -2.24
N HIS A 99 8.26 -21.51 -1.07
CA HIS A 99 7.54 -20.76 -0.05
C HIS A 99 7.91 -21.20 1.37
N PHE A 100 7.58 -20.36 2.36
CA PHE A 100 7.71 -20.70 3.77
C PHE A 100 6.38 -20.48 4.48
N VAL A 101 6.05 -21.37 5.42
CA VAL A 101 4.85 -21.27 6.27
C VAL A 101 5.22 -21.53 7.72
N VAL A 102 4.42 -21.03 8.67
CA VAL A 102 4.62 -21.29 10.11
C VAL A 102 3.64 -22.36 10.57
N LEU A 103 4.15 -23.47 11.09
CA LEU A 103 3.37 -24.50 11.77
C LEU A 103 3.05 -24.04 13.20
N VAL A 104 1.76 -23.93 13.49
CA VAL A 104 1.26 -23.41 14.78
C VAL A 104 0.91 -24.54 15.73
N GLU A 105 0.16 -25.52 15.24
CA GLU A 105 -0.32 -26.65 16.04
C GLU A 105 -0.61 -27.84 15.12
N VAL A 106 -0.38 -29.06 15.61
CA VAL A 106 -0.81 -30.30 14.96
C VAL A 106 -1.88 -30.96 15.83
N ARG A 107 -3.05 -31.23 15.26
CA ARG A 107 -4.26 -31.75 15.93
C ARG A 107 -4.67 -33.08 15.31
N GLY A 108 -4.15 -34.19 15.81
CA GLY A 108 -4.52 -35.51 15.29
C GLY A 108 -4.21 -35.64 13.80
N SER A 109 -5.25 -35.59 12.95
CA SER A 109 -5.18 -35.66 11.48
C SER A 109 -5.14 -34.29 10.76
N SER A 110 -5.22 -33.17 11.48
CA SER A 110 -5.11 -31.82 10.91
C SER A 110 -3.92 -31.04 11.46
N ALA A 111 -3.49 -30.01 10.72
CA ALA A 111 -2.46 -29.06 11.13
C ALA A 111 -2.93 -27.63 10.88
N VAL A 112 -2.62 -26.74 11.82
CA VAL A 112 -2.89 -25.30 11.72
C VAL A 112 -1.62 -24.60 11.26
N LEU A 113 -1.70 -23.94 10.12
CA LEU A 113 -0.62 -23.19 9.50
C LEU A 113 -0.95 -21.69 9.48
N HIS A 114 0.05 -20.85 9.69
CA HIS A 114 0.03 -19.45 9.28
C HIS A 114 0.86 -19.32 8.01
N ASP A 115 0.17 -19.10 6.89
CA ASP A 115 0.76 -18.89 5.58
C ASP A 115 0.92 -17.36 5.35
N PRO A 116 2.14 -16.83 5.18
CA PRO A 116 2.35 -15.41 4.88
C PRO A 116 1.59 -14.91 3.66
N ALA A 117 1.34 -15.78 2.68
CA ALA A 117 0.61 -15.41 1.47
C ALA A 117 -0.90 -15.58 1.66
N ARG A 118 -1.35 -16.67 2.30
CA ARG A 118 -2.77 -17.10 2.34
C ARG A 118 -3.48 -16.91 3.68
N GLY A 119 -2.78 -16.44 4.71
CA GLY A 119 -3.34 -16.29 6.04
C GLY A 119 -3.36 -17.59 6.86
N ARG A 120 -4.24 -17.65 7.86
CA ARG A 120 -4.39 -18.84 8.73
C ARG A 120 -5.16 -19.94 7.99
N ARG A 121 -4.58 -21.14 7.90
CA ARG A 121 -5.19 -22.32 7.27
C ARG A 121 -5.21 -23.51 8.22
N GLU A 122 -6.25 -24.31 8.14
CA GLU A 122 -6.30 -25.65 8.73
C GLU A 122 -6.36 -26.66 7.59
N ILE A 123 -5.40 -27.57 7.55
CA ILE A 123 -5.26 -28.54 6.46
C ILE A 123 -5.10 -29.96 7.03
N GLY A 124 -5.54 -30.96 6.28
CA GLY A 124 -5.29 -32.36 6.64
C GLY A 124 -3.81 -32.71 6.49
N LEU A 125 -3.31 -33.67 7.29
CA LEU A 125 -1.91 -34.12 7.21
C LEU A 125 -1.56 -34.72 5.83
N ASP A 126 -2.53 -35.32 5.14
CA ASP A 126 -2.36 -35.84 3.78
C ASP A 126 -2.06 -34.71 2.78
N GLU A 127 -2.84 -33.62 2.84
CA GLU A 127 -2.60 -32.41 2.03
C GLU A 127 -1.25 -31.80 2.40
N LEU A 128 -0.97 -31.68 3.71
CA LEU A 128 0.30 -31.15 4.20
C LEU A 128 1.51 -31.90 3.63
N SER A 129 1.45 -33.23 3.60
CA SER A 129 2.55 -34.07 3.11
C SER A 129 2.92 -33.80 1.64
N ARG A 130 1.95 -33.38 0.82
CA ARG A 130 2.18 -33.10 -0.62
C ARG A 130 2.96 -31.81 -0.84
N HIS A 131 2.86 -30.88 0.10
CA HIS A 131 3.45 -29.55 0.00
C HIS A 131 4.70 -29.39 0.87
N PHE A 132 4.79 -30.11 1.98
CA PHE A 132 5.93 -30.03 2.89
C PHE A 132 7.16 -30.69 2.28
N THR A 133 8.22 -29.91 2.11
CA THR A 133 9.46 -30.36 1.45
C THR A 133 10.36 -31.23 2.34
N GLY A 134 9.99 -31.43 3.61
CA GLY A 134 10.78 -32.17 4.59
C GLY A 134 11.80 -31.34 5.37
N VAL A 135 11.85 -30.02 5.15
CA VAL A 135 12.78 -29.11 5.86
C VAL A 135 12.00 -28.21 6.83
N ALA A 136 12.36 -28.26 8.11
CA ALA A 136 11.78 -27.46 9.18
C ALA A 136 12.86 -26.66 9.93
N LEU A 137 12.47 -25.54 10.52
CA LEU A 137 13.32 -24.66 11.31
C LEU A 137 12.68 -24.38 12.67
N GLU A 138 13.34 -24.85 13.72
CA GLU A 138 12.98 -24.51 15.10
C GLU A 138 13.74 -23.25 15.52
N LEU A 139 13.05 -22.36 16.23
CA LEU A 139 13.61 -21.11 16.75
C LEU A 139 13.39 -21.06 18.26
N GLN A 140 14.44 -20.69 19.00
CA GLN A 140 14.37 -20.48 20.44
C GLN A 140 15.16 -19.24 20.86
N PRO A 141 14.74 -18.53 21.92
CA PRO A 141 15.52 -17.44 22.50
C PRO A 141 16.93 -17.90 22.90
N GLY A 142 17.95 -17.25 22.37
CA GLY A 142 19.34 -17.42 22.81
C GLY A 142 19.72 -16.46 23.94
N PRO A 143 20.97 -16.50 24.43
CA PRO A 143 21.45 -15.63 25.51
C PRO A 143 21.40 -14.14 25.18
N GLY A 144 21.51 -13.79 23.89
CA GLY A 144 21.43 -12.40 23.39
C GLY A 144 20.03 -11.97 22.97
N PHE A 145 18.99 -12.76 23.22
CA PHE A 145 17.63 -12.42 22.83
C PHE A 145 17.06 -11.33 23.75
N THR A 146 16.77 -10.16 23.18
CA THR A 146 16.11 -9.07 23.89
C THR A 146 14.66 -8.92 23.41
N THR A 147 13.72 -8.80 24.34
CA THR A 147 12.34 -8.42 24.03
C THR A 147 12.33 -7.00 23.47
N LEU A 148 12.09 -6.87 22.16
CA LEU A 148 11.91 -5.57 21.52
C LEU A 148 10.56 -4.98 21.97
N ALA A 149 10.60 -3.77 22.53
CA ALA A 149 9.38 -3.06 22.90
C ALA A 149 8.56 -2.76 21.64
N GLN A 150 7.24 -2.99 21.71
CA GLN A 150 6.32 -2.65 20.62
C GLN A 150 6.48 -1.18 20.25
N ARG A 151 6.72 -0.89 18.95
CA ARG A 151 6.67 0.49 18.47
C ARG A 151 5.30 1.10 18.78
N PRO A 152 5.24 2.39 19.15
CA PRO A 152 3.97 3.06 19.35
C PRO A 152 3.14 2.95 18.06
N PRO A 153 1.81 2.75 18.18
CA PRO A 153 0.95 2.65 17.02
C PRO A 153 1.08 3.91 16.17
N LEU A 154 0.96 3.72 14.85
CA LEU A 154 1.00 4.78 13.85
C LEU A 154 0.14 5.96 14.29
N ARG A 155 0.77 7.12 14.49
CA ARG A 155 0.04 8.33 14.83
C ARG A 155 -0.61 8.82 13.55
N TRP A 156 -1.94 8.75 13.47
CA TRP A 156 -2.71 9.21 12.30
C TRP A 156 -2.32 10.62 11.83
N ARG A 157 -1.92 11.51 12.75
CA ARG A 157 -1.39 12.85 12.40
C ARG A 157 -0.17 12.83 11.46
N GLN A 158 0.66 11.79 11.50
CA GLN A 158 1.78 11.60 10.58
C GLN A 158 1.33 11.18 9.18
N LEU A 159 0.20 10.46 9.06
CA LEU A 159 -0.37 10.02 7.79
C LEU A 159 -1.19 11.13 7.09
N LEU A 160 -1.73 12.08 7.86
CA LEU A 160 -2.73 13.05 7.40
C LEU A 160 -2.15 14.37 6.87
N GLY A 161 -0.82 14.58 6.96
CA GLY A 161 -0.18 15.83 6.54
C GLY A 161 -0.70 17.08 7.28
N LYS A 162 -0.26 18.26 6.86
CA LYS A 162 -0.81 19.55 7.33
C LYS A 162 -2.03 19.91 6.48
N VAL A 163 -3.22 19.60 6.98
CA VAL A 163 -4.47 20.03 6.35
C VAL A 163 -4.79 21.47 6.76
N THR A 164 -5.00 22.36 5.78
CA THR A 164 -5.40 23.75 6.01
C THR A 164 -6.92 23.86 6.20
N GLY A 165 -7.40 24.78 7.04
CA GLY A 165 -8.84 25.06 7.21
C GLY A 165 -9.66 24.05 8.04
N LEU A 166 -9.13 22.86 8.33
CA LEU A 166 -9.86 21.77 9.01
C LEU A 166 -10.53 22.20 10.33
N LYS A 167 -9.82 22.97 11.18
CA LYS A 167 -10.34 23.37 12.50
C LYS A 167 -11.62 24.20 12.41
N ARG A 168 -11.67 25.16 11.48
CA ARG A 168 -12.84 26.05 11.31
C ARG A 168 -14.03 25.28 10.76
N SER A 169 -13.81 24.43 9.76
CA SER A 169 -14.89 23.65 9.16
C SER A 169 -15.44 22.58 10.10
N VAL A 170 -14.57 21.92 10.90
CA VAL A 170 -15.01 20.99 11.94
C VAL A 170 -15.83 21.72 13.01
N ALA A 171 -15.42 22.91 13.45
CA ALA A 171 -16.20 23.70 14.41
C ALA A 171 -17.59 24.09 13.86
N GLN A 172 -17.68 24.50 12.59
CA GLN A 172 -18.96 24.81 11.94
C GLN A 172 -19.87 23.57 11.82
N ILE A 173 -19.32 22.42 11.42
CA ILE A 173 -20.07 21.16 11.34
C ILE A 173 -20.59 20.74 12.72
N LEU A 174 -19.73 20.83 13.75
CA LEU A 174 -20.11 20.50 15.12
C LEU A 174 -21.20 21.44 15.64
N ALA A 175 -21.14 22.73 15.34
CA ALA A 175 -22.17 23.70 15.74
C ALA A 175 -23.52 23.43 15.07
N LEU A 176 -23.54 23.23 13.74
CA LEU A 176 -24.76 22.91 13.00
C LEU A 176 -25.38 21.59 13.48
N ALA A 177 -24.53 20.60 13.74
CA ALA A 177 -24.99 19.32 14.24
C ALA A 177 -25.52 19.40 15.67
N LEU A 178 -24.84 20.11 16.58
CA LEU A 178 -25.36 20.32 17.94
C LEU A 178 -26.72 21.00 17.91
N GLY A 179 -26.92 21.99 17.03
CA GLY A 179 -28.22 22.63 16.82
C GLY A 179 -29.29 21.63 16.35
N LEU A 180 -28.97 20.78 15.36
CA LEU A 180 -29.87 19.72 14.89
C LEU A 180 -30.24 18.73 16.01
N GLU A 181 -29.26 18.39 16.84
CA GLU A 181 -29.44 17.44 17.94
C GLU A 181 -30.32 17.99 19.06
N LEU A 182 -30.22 19.28 19.38
CA LEU A 182 -31.15 19.96 20.29
C LEU A 182 -32.58 19.95 19.73
N LEU A 183 -32.75 20.18 18.41
CA LEU A 183 -34.07 20.10 17.76
C LEU A 183 -34.64 18.68 17.79
N ASN A 184 -33.81 17.65 17.64
CA ASN A 184 -34.25 16.25 17.73
C ASN A 184 -34.74 15.89 19.13
N LEU A 185 -34.06 16.38 20.17
CA LEU A 185 -34.44 16.12 21.57
C LEU A 185 -35.81 16.72 21.93
N LEU A 186 -36.27 17.75 21.21
CA LEU A 186 -37.55 18.40 21.48
C LEU A 186 -38.77 17.61 20.97
N SER A 187 -38.57 16.72 19.99
CA SER A 187 -39.68 16.00 19.32
C SER A 187 -40.46 15.07 20.27
N PRO A 188 -39.83 14.25 21.14
CA PRO A 188 -40.56 13.41 22.10
C PRO A 188 -41.39 14.18 23.13
N PHE A 189 -40.94 15.38 23.54
CA PHE A 189 -41.71 16.24 24.44
C PHE A 189 -43.03 16.71 23.81
N LEU A 190 -42.98 17.11 22.53
CA LEU A 190 -44.19 17.52 21.80
C LEU A 190 -45.20 16.37 21.67
N LEU A 191 -44.71 15.14 21.46
CA LEU A 191 -45.56 13.95 21.46
C LEU A 191 -46.22 13.72 22.83
N GLN A 192 -45.45 13.84 23.93
CA GLN A 192 -46.01 13.73 25.27
C GLN A 192 -47.07 14.80 25.53
N TRP A 193 -46.82 16.07 25.20
CA TRP A 193 -47.79 17.15 25.38
C TRP A 193 -49.06 16.95 24.56
N THR A 194 -48.94 16.35 23.38
CA THR A 194 -50.11 15.98 22.58
C THR A 194 -50.94 14.90 23.27
N VAL A 195 -50.29 13.87 23.81
CA VAL A 195 -51.00 12.75 24.47
C VAL A 195 -51.59 13.18 25.82
N ASP A 196 -50.77 13.75 26.71
CA ASP A 196 -51.18 14.07 28.08
C ASP A 196 -52.00 15.37 28.17
N GLY A 197 -51.72 16.34 27.29
CA GLY A 197 -52.41 17.62 27.25
C GLY A 197 -53.64 17.57 26.36
N VAL A 198 -53.44 17.43 25.04
CA VAL A 198 -54.51 17.58 24.04
C VAL A 198 -55.52 16.44 24.03
N ILE A 199 -55.07 15.18 24.02
CA ILE A 199 -55.99 14.03 23.91
C ILE A 199 -56.86 13.91 25.16
N VAL A 200 -56.29 14.22 26.33
CA VAL A 200 -57.02 14.17 27.61
C VAL A 200 -57.97 15.37 27.75
N SER A 201 -57.57 16.57 27.33
CA SER A 201 -58.40 17.79 27.44
C SER A 201 -59.37 18.02 26.27
N ALA A 202 -59.22 17.27 25.18
CA ALA A 202 -59.92 17.48 23.90
C ALA A 202 -59.76 18.89 23.29
N ASP A 203 -58.67 19.59 23.61
CA ASP A 203 -58.37 20.96 23.15
C ASP A 203 -57.87 20.98 21.70
N ARG A 204 -58.76 21.36 20.77
CA ARG A 204 -58.46 21.42 19.33
C ARG A 204 -57.57 22.60 18.94
N ASP A 205 -57.59 23.69 19.70
CA ASP A 205 -56.78 24.88 19.41
C ASP A 205 -55.32 24.63 19.82
N LEU A 206 -55.11 23.96 20.96
CA LEU A 206 -53.80 23.46 21.36
C LEU A 206 -53.27 22.40 20.37
N LEU A 207 -54.15 21.52 19.86
CA LEU A 207 -53.77 20.54 18.82
C LEU A 207 -53.23 21.22 17.57
N LEU A 208 -53.92 22.26 17.06
CA LEU A 208 -53.50 22.99 15.87
C LEU A 208 -52.18 23.73 16.11
N THR A 209 -52.02 24.35 17.28
CA THR A 209 -50.79 25.05 17.69
C THR A 209 -49.59 24.09 17.77
N LEU A 210 -49.76 22.93 18.41
CA LEU A 210 -48.72 21.89 18.48
C LEU A 210 -48.43 21.29 17.11
N GLY A 211 -49.45 21.10 16.26
CA GLY A 211 -49.28 20.61 14.89
C GLY A 211 -48.44 21.54 14.03
N LEU A 212 -48.72 22.86 14.05
CA LEU A 212 -47.90 23.87 13.38
C LEU A 212 -46.48 23.93 13.95
N GLY A 213 -46.34 23.85 15.27
CA GLY A 213 -45.04 23.80 15.94
C GLY A 213 -44.20 22.57 15.54
N PHE A 214 -44.84 21.39 15.45
CA PHE A 214 -44.19 20.16 15.00
C PHE A 214 -43.77 20.25 13.53
N GLY A 215 -44.64 20.82 12.67
CA GLY A 215 -44.33 21.10 11.27
C GLY A 215 -43.12 22.03 11.12
N LEU A 216 -43.09 23.13 11.88
CA LEU A 216 -41.94 24.06 11.90
C LEU A 216 -40.66 23.39 12.41
N LEU A 217 -40.75 22.58 13.47
CA LEU A 217 -39.62 21.83 14.01
C LEU A 217 -39.01 20.91 12.94
N VAL A 218 -39.85 20.14 12.21
CA VAL A 218 -39.41 19.26 11.14
C VAL A 218 -38.76 20.05 10.01
N LEU A 219 -39.34 21.18 9.59
CA LEU A 219 -38.73 22.05 8.56
C LEU A 219 -37.36 22.57 8.99
N LEU A 220 -37.20 22.98 10.24
CA LEU A 220 -35.91 23.41 10.80
C LEU A 220 -34.91 22.25 10.84
N GLN A 221 -35.32 21.06 11.29
CA GLN A 221 -34.48 19.86 11.28
C GLN A 221 -33.98 19.52 9.87
N VAL A 222 -34.88 19.55 8.87
CA VAL A 222 -34.53 19.30 7.47
C VAL A 222 -33.57 20.37 6.94
N GLY A 223 -33.84 21.65 7.19
CA GLY A 223 -32.99 22.76 6.74
C GLY A 223 -31.58 22.71 7.33
N VAL A 224 -31.47 22.56 8.66
CA VAL A 224 -30.18 22.41 9.35
C VAL A 224 -29.47 21.13 8.93
N GLY A 225 -30.21 20.03 8.77
CA GLY A 225 -29.69 18.76 8.27
C GLY A 225 -29.07 18.87 6.88
N LEU A 226 -29.71 19.63 5.98
CA LEU A 226 -29.21 19.88 4.62
C LEU A 226 -27.94 20.73 4.63
N LEU A 227 -27.92 21.82 5.40
CA LEU A 227 -26.72 22.66 5.58
C LEU A 227 -25.55 21.88 6.18
N ARG A 228 -25.81 21.04 7.19
CA ARG A 228 -24.81 20.15 7.80
C ARG A 228 -24.27 19.16 6.77
N SER A 229 -25.15 18.50 6.03
CA SER A 229 -24.76 17.48 5.03
C SER A 229 -23.95 18.09 3.89
N TRP A 230 -24.33 19.29 3.42
CA TRP A 230 -23.55 20.06 2.46
C TRP A 230 -22.16 20.39 3.01
N SER A 231 -22.09 20.89 4.24
CA SER A 231 -20.82 21.25 4.89
C SER A 231 -19.88 20.06 5.01
N VAL A 232 -20.40 18.90 5.43
CA VAL A 232 -19.64 17.64 5.51
C VAL A 232 -19.16 17.20 4.13
N MET A 233 -20.02 17.27 3.10
CA MET A 233 -19.66 16.90 1.73
C MET A 233 -18.55 17.79 1.17
N TYR A 234 -18.65 19.12 1.35
CA TYR A 234 -17.62 20.06 0.91
C TYR A 234 -16.26 19.76 1.57
N VAL A 235 -16.24 19.63 2.90
CA VAL A 235 -15.02 19.31 3.64
C VAL A 235 -14.45 17.96 3.23
N SER A 236 -15.29 16.92 3.14
CA SER A 236 -14.88 15.58 2.76
C SER A 236 -14.24 15.56 1.38
N SER A 237 -14.85 16.22 0.39
CA SER A 237 -14.32 16.31 -0.98
C SER A 237 -12.99 17.07 -1.05
N THR A 238 -12.87 18.21 -0.36
CA THR A 238 -11.61 18.97 -0.33
C THR A 238 -10.48 18.18 0.36
N LEU A 239 -10.77 17.50 1.46
CA LEU A 239 -9.81 16.62 2.14
C LEU A 239 -9.37 15.47 1.24
N ASN A 240 -10.32 14.84 0.52
CA ASN A 240 -10.02 13.76 -0.40
C ASN A 240 -9.07 14.22 -1.52
N LEU A 241 -9.31 15.39 -2.11
CA LEU A 241 -8.42 15.97 -3.12
C LEU A 241 -7.02 16.24 -2.57
N GLN A 242 -6.92 16.85 -1.39
CA GLN A 242 -5.61 17.15 -0.77
C GLN A 242 -4.83 15.87 -0.46
N TRP A 243 -5.47 14.83 0.07
CA TRP A 243 -4.76 13.59 0.41
C TRP A 243 -4.37 12.78 -0.82
N LEU A 244 -5.26 12.64 -1.79
CA LEU A 244 -4.95 11.92 -3.03
C LEU A 244 -3.76 12.56 -3.74
N THR A 245 -3.74 13.89 -3.86
CA THR A 245 -2.63 14.62 -4.51
C THR A 245 -1.33 14.56 -3.71
N GLN A 246 -1.37 14.74 -2.39
CA GLN A 246 -0.17 14.70 -1.54
C GLN A 246 0.45 13.31 -1.47
N VAL A 247 -0.35 12.26 -1.29
CA VAL A 247 0.18 10.89 -1.23
C VAL A 247 0.68 10.45 -2.60
N PHE A 248 -0.01 10.83 -3.68
CA PHE A 248 0.50 10.56 -5.04
C PHE A 248 1.83 11.27 -5.30
N ALA A 249 1.95 12.55 -4.92
CA ALA A 249 3.21 13.28 -5.04
C ALA A 249 4.33 12.65 -4.19
N HIS A 250 4.01 12.16 -2.98
CA HIS A 250 4.97 11.43 -2.15
C HIS A 250 5.37 10.08 -2.75
N LEU A 251 4.42 9.31 -3.28
CA LEU A 251 4.66 8.04 -3.96
C LEU A 251 5.67 8.22 -5.11
N LEU A 252 5.52 9.27 -5.92
CA LEU A 252 6.45 9.59 -7.01
C LEU A 252 7.86 10.01 -6.54
N ARG A 253 8.03 10.36 -5.26
CA ARG A 253 9.33 10.68 -4.66
C ARG A 253 10.00 9.47 -4.01
N LEU A 254 9.37 8.29 -3.99
CA LEU A 254 10.00 7.08 -3.47
C LEU A 254 11.10 6.58 -4.42
N PRO A 255 12.17 5.97 -3.88
CA PRO A 255 13.26 5.45 -4.71
C PRO A 255 12.79 4.31 -5.62
N LEU A 256 13.39 4.17 -6.81
CA LEU A 256 13.01 3.14 -7.80
C LEU A 256 13.08 1.72 -7.22
N ALA A 257 14.04 1.45 -6.34
CA ALA A 257 14.19 0.16 -5.66
C ALA A 257 12.94 -0.25 -4.84
N TRP A 258 12.11 0.71 -4.41
CA TRP A 258 10.83 0.42 -3.75
C TRP A 258 9.79 -0.16 -4.73
N PHE A 259 9.77 0.36 -5.96
CA PHE A 259 8.86 -0.07 -7.03
C PHE A 259 9.26 -1.42 -7.62
N GLU A 260 10.56 -1.67 -7.84
CA GLU A 260 11.06 -2.93 -8.40
C GLU A 260 10.68 -4.17 -7.56
N LYS A 261 10.44 -3.97 -6.27
CA LYS A 261 10.07 -5.04 -5.33
C LYS A 261 8.57 -5.34 -5.25
N ARG A 262 7.71 -4.50 -5.84
CA ARG A 262 6.25 -4.56 -5.67
C ARG A 262 5.52 -4.72 -6.99
N HIS A 263 4.42 -5.47 -6.97
CA HIS A 263 3.51 -5.54 -8.10
C HIS A 263 2.64 -4.28 -8.18
N VAL A 264 2.44 -3.77 -9.40
CA VAL A 264 1.62 -2.57 -9.66
C VAL A 264 0.21 -2.67 -9.08
N GLY A 265 -0.42 -3.86 -9.14
CA GLY A 265 -1.75 -4.08 -8.56
C GLY A 265 -1.79 -3.96 -7.03
N ASP A 266 -0.72 -4.35 -6.33
CA ASP A 266 -0.63 -4.18 -4.88
C ASP A 266 -0.42 -2.70 -4.52
N VAL A 267 0.47 -2.00 -5.23
CA VAL A 267 0.68 -0.55 -5.06
C VAL A 267 -0.64 0.21 -5.26
N PHE A 268 -1.39 -0.12 -6.31
CA PHE A 268 -2.70 0.49 -6.57
C PHE A 268 -3.71 0.21 -5.45
N SER A 269 -3.80 -1.03 -4.95
CA SER A 269 -4.72 -1.40 -3.86
C SER A 269 -4.36 -0.72 -2.53
N ARG A 270 -3.07 -0.51 -2.25
CA ARG A 270 -2.62 0.30 -1.10
C ARG A 270 -2.97 1.77 -1.26
N PHE A 271 -2.75 2.32 -2.45
CA PHE A 271 -3.10 3.70 -2.76
C PHE A 271 -4.62 3.94 -2.65
N SER A 272 -5.46 3.01 -3.13
CA SER A 272 -6.92 3.14 -3.02
C SER A 272 -7.43 3.09 -1.57
N SER A 273 -6.66 2.53 -0.63
CA SER A 273 -6.97 2.51 0.80
C SER A 273 -7.12 3.93 1.40
N ILE A 274 -6.56 4.96 0.75
CA ILE A 274 -6.74 6.38 1.12
C ILE A 274 -8.22 6.75 1.14
N GLN A 275 -9.01 6.30 0.16
CA GLN A 275 -10.43 6.66 0.08
C GLN A 275 -11.21 6.09 1.27
N GLN A 276 -10.89 4.86 1.69
CA GLN A 276 -11.52 4.24 2.86
C GLN A 276 -11.13 4.98 4.15
N ILE A 277 -9.84 5.27 4.33
CA ILE A 277 -9.31 6.02 5.48
C ILE A 277 -9.95 7.41 5.56
N GLN A 278 -10.02 8.10 4.43
CA GLN A 278 -10.61 9.43 4.31
C GLN A 278 -12.08 9.43 4.70
N ARG A 279 -12.89 8.54 4.11
CA ARG A 279 -14.33 8.46 4.39
C ARG A 279 -14.62 8.18 5.87
N THR A 280 -13.83 7.31 6.50
CA THR A 280 -13.99 6.99 7.92
C THR A 280 -13.56 8.14 8.83
N LEU A 281 -12.43 8.81 8.54
CA LEU A 281 -11.90 9.89 9.39
C LEU A 281 -12.62 11.23 9.21
N SER A 282 -13.13 11.56 8.02
CA SER A 282 -13.78 12.85 7.76
C SER A 282 -15.26 12.83 8.12
N THR A 283 -16.01 11.84 7.62
CA THR A 283 -17.47 11.76 7.82
C THR A 283 -17.81 11.06 9.13
N ARG A 284 -17.31 9.83 9.33
CA ARG A 284 -17.78 8.97 10.43
C ARG A 284 -17.27 9.41 11.80
N PHE A 285 -16.06 9.97 11.88
CA PHE A 285 -15.53 10.50 13.14
C PHE A 285 -16.33 11.70 13.65
N ALA A 286 -16.68 12.64 12.76
CA ALA A 286 -17.50 13.80 13.11
C ALA A 286 -18.89 13.35 13.60
N GLU A 287 -19.51 12.40 12.91
CA GLU A 287 -20.77 11.81 13.35
C GLU A 287 -20.64 11.08 14.69
N ALA A 288 -19.55 10.35 14.93
CA ALA A 288 -19.33 9.63 16.19
C ALA A 288 -19.25 10.58 17.40
N MET A 289 -18.61 11.74 17.27
CA MET A 289 -18.57 12.74 18.34
C MET A 289 -19.97 13.26 18.69
N LEU A 290 -20.80 13.48 17.68
CA LEU A 290 -22.17 13.99 17.82
C LEU A 290 -23.11 12.94 18.40
N ASP A 291 -23.02 11.71 17.89
CA ASP A 291 -23.75 10.57 18.44
C ASP A 291 -23.39 10.37 19.92
N GLY A 292 -22.12 10.58 20.30
CA GLY A 292 -21.68 10.54 21.70
C GLY A 292 -22.39 11.58 22.58
N VAL A 293 -22.51 12.84 22.12
CA VAL A 293 -23.27 13.88 22.83
C VAL A 293 -24.75 13.49 22.96
N MET A 294 -25.35 12.96 21.89
CA MET A 294 -26.76 12.56 21.94
C MET A 294 -27.04 11.36 22.81
N VAL A 295 -26.15 10.38 22.84
CA VAL A 295 -26.24 9.26 23.77
C VAL A 295 -26.27 9.78 25.20
N LEU A 296 -25.45 10.77 25.55
CA LEU A 296 -25.45 11.37 26.89
C LEU A 296 -26.76 12.14 27.19
N LEU A 297 -27.23 12.97 26.25
CA LEU A 297 -28.46 13.75 26.42
C LEU A 297 -29.71 12.86 26.52
N THR A 298 -29.82 11.85 25.65
CA THR A 298 -30.95 10.90 25.64
C THR A 298 -30.92 9.99 26.86
N LEU A 299 -29.75 9.53 27.30
CA LEU A 299 -29.60 8.78 28.55
C LEU A 299 -30.04 9.62 29.76
N LEU A 300 -29.65 10.89 29.82
CA LEU A 300 -30.09 11.80 30.87
C LEU A 300 -31.62 11.94 30.90
N MET A 301 -32.25 12.17 29.74
CA MET A 301 -33.71 12.24 29.65
C MET A 301 -34.37 10.93 30.07
N MET A 302 -33.89 9.77 29.59
CA MET A 302 -34.41 8.46 29.98
C MET A 302 -34.31 8.24 31.50
N TRP A 303 -33.20 8.66 32.11
CA TRP A 303 -33.00 8.52 33.55
C TRP A 303 -33.94 9.40 34.36
N ILE A 304 -34.22 10.62 33.90
CA ILE A 304 -35.19 11.54 34.51
C ILE A 304 -36.61 10.94 34.48
N TYR A 305 -36.99 10.29 33.36
CA TYR A 305 -38.33 9.70 33.21
C TYR A 305 -38.52 8.43 34.03
N SER A 306 -37.58 7.48 33.94
CA SER A 306 -37.64 6.24 34.74
C SER A 306 -36.28 5.54 34.79
N PRO A 307 -35.59 5.58 35.95
CA PRO A 307 -34.33 4.85 36.14
C PRO A 307 -34.47 3.33 35.94
N ARG A 308 -35.64 2.77 36.28
CA ARG A 308 -35.92 1.32 36.12
C ARG A 308 -35.91 0.94 34.64
N LEU A 309 -36.63 1.66 33.80
CA LEU A 309 -36.66 1.39 32.36
C LEU A 309 -35.31 1.71 31.69
N ALA A 310 -34.63 2.77 32.11
CA ALA A 310 -33.31 3.14 31.60
C ALA A 310 -32.25 2.05 31.85
N SER A 311 -32.31 1.38 33.01
CA SER A 311 -31.39 0.27 33.34
C SER A 311 -31.52 -0.93 32.39
N VAL A 312 -32.75 -1.25 31.96
CA VAL A 312 -33.01 -2.32 30.97
C VAL A 312 -32.36 -1.98 29.63
N ALA A 313 -32.49 -0.73 29.20
CA ALA A 313 -31.87 -0.27 27.96
C ALA A 313 -30.33 -0.29 28.02
N LEU A 314 -29.76 0.11 29.16
CA LEU A 314 -28.33 0.06 29.37
C LEU A 314 -27.79 -1.39 29.35
N LEU A 315 -28.54 -2.34 29.92
CA LEU A 315 -28.20 -3.76 29.91
C LEU A 315 -28.19 -4.32 28.48
N ALA A 316 -29.19 -3.99 27.67
CA ALA A 316 -29.26 -4.42 26.27
C ALA A 316 -28.06 -3.89 25.47
N VAL A 317 -27.69 -2.62 25.67
CA VAL A 317 -26.50 -2.06 25.03
C VAL A 317 -25.21 -2.72 25.50
N ALA A 318 -25.07 -2.99 26.80
CA ALA A 318 -23.89 -3.67 27.34
C ALA A 318 -23.74 -5.07 26.73
N ALA A 319 -24.86 -5.80 26.56
CA ALA A 319 -24.90 -7.07 25.85
C ALA A 319 -24.50 -6.92 24.37
N TYR A 320 -24.97 -5.87 23.67
CA TYR A 320 -24.58 -5.59 22.29
C TYR A 320 -23.07 -5.30 22.16
N ALA A 321 -22.52 -4.48 23.05
CA ALA A 321 -21.09 -4.18 23.08
C ALA A 321 -20.24 -5.43 23.33
N GLY A 322 -20.67 -6.29 24.25
CA GLY A 322 -20.03 -7.59 24.53
C GLY A 322 -20.05 -8.51 23.31
N LEU A 323 -21.21 -8.60 22.63
CA LEU A 323 -21.34 -9.37 21.38
C LEU A 323 -20.40 -8.83 20.29
N ARG A 324 -20.37 -7.52 20.07
CA ARG A 324 -19.46 -6.91 19.09
C ARG A 324 -17.99 -7.14 19.41
N ALA A 325 -17.61 -7.08 20.69
CA ALA A 325 -16.24 -7.36 21.12
C ALA A 325 -15.84 -8.82 20.87
N ALA A 326 -16.74 -9.78 21.14
CA ALA A 326 -16.48 -11.20 20.92
C ALA A 326 -16.27 -11.54 19.43
N PHE A 327 -17.05 -10.92 18.54
CA PHE A 327 -17.00 -11.17 17.09
C PHE A 327 -15.98 -10.31 16.33
N PHE A 328 -15.28 -9.39 17.01
CA PHE A 328 -14.30 -8.51 16.37
C PHE A 328 -13.15 -9.29 15.71
N LYS A 329 -12.57 -10.27 16.40
CA LYS A 329 -11.42 -11.04 15.87
C LYS A 329 -11.79 -11.85 14.61
N PRO A 330 -12.88 -12.65 14.61
CA PRO A 330 -13.33 -13.35 13.40
C PRO A 330 -13.59 -12.41 12.22
N LEU A 331 -14.26 -11.28 12.47
CA LEU A 331 -14.56 -10.30 11.42
C LEU A 331 -13.27 -9.71 10.84
N ARG A 332 -12.30 -9.35 11.70
CA ARG A 332 -11.01 -8.81 11.26
C ARG A 332 -10.29 -9.77 10.32
N ILE A 333 -10.19 -11.05 10.70
CA ILE A 333 -9.50 -12.06 9.90
C ILE A 333 -10.21 -12.26 8.55
N ALA A 334 -11.54 -12.35 8.54
CA ALA A 334 -12.30 -12.53 7.30
C ALA A 334 -12.17 -11.33 6.34
N THR A 335 -12.18 -10.10 6.86
CA THR A 335 -11.96 -8.90 6.04
C THR A 335 -10.54 -8.83 5.49
N GLU A 336 -9.55 -9.20 6.29
CA GLU A 336 -8.15 -9.25 5.86
C GLU A 336 -7.96 -10.26 4.73
N GLU A 337 -8.52 -11.46 4.86
CA GLU A 337 -8.53 -12.50 3.82
C GLU A 337 -9.16 -11.98 2.51
N GLN A 338 -10.32 -11.32 2.59
CA GLN A 338 -10.98 -10.72 1.43
C GLN A 338 -10.07 -9.74 0.67
N LEU A 339 -9.34 -8.87 1.38
CA LEU A 339 -8.44 -7.88 0.78
C LEU A 339 -7.26 -8.54 0.03
N ILE A 340 -6.74 -9.67 0.53
CA ILE A 340 -5.67 -10.42 -0.13
C ILE A 340 -6.15 -11.00 -1.45
N HIS A 341 -7.31 -11.66 -1.44
CA HIS A 341 -7.87 -12.27 -2.65
C HIS A 341 -8.23 -11.20 -3.69
N GLU A 342 -8.72 -10.04 -3.26
CA GLU A 342 -8.95 -8.88 -4.14
C GLU A 342 -7.66 -8.39 -4.80
N ALA A 343 -6.57 -8.24 -4.04
CA ALA A 343 -5.27 -7.83 -4.59
C ALA A 343 -4.74 -8.82 -5.63
N ARG A 344 -4.88 -10.13 -5.39
CA ARG A 344 -4.48 -11.19 -6.34
C ARG A 344 -5.31 -11.17 -7.62
N GLN A 345 -6.62 -11.02 -7.49
CA GLN A 345 -7.55 -10.93 -8.61
C GLN A 345 -7.24 -9.70 -9.48
N ASN A 346 -6.98 -8.55 -8.86
CA ASN A 346 -6.55 -7.33 -9.57
C ASN A 346 -5.18 -7.49 -10.24
N GLY A 347 -4.23 -8.15 -9.57
CA GLY A 347 -2.91 -8.46 -10.14
C GLY A 347 -3.02 -9.34 -11.38
N HIS A 348 -3.77 -10.44 -11.30
CA HIS A 348 -4.00 -11.35 -12.43
C HIS A 348 -4.71 -10.65 -13.58
N PHE A 349 -5.66 -9.76 -13.30
CA PHE A 349 -6.33 -8.95 -14.30
C PHE A 349 -5.35 -8.08 -15.08
N LEU A 350 -4.53 -7.27 -14.37
CA LEU A 350 -3.55 -6.39 -15.00
C LEU A 350 -2.47 -7.17 -15.79
N GLU A 351 -1.99 -8.29 -15.25
CA GLU A 351 -1.05 -9.17 -15.95
C GLU A 351 -1.66 -9.74 -17.24
N SER A 352 -2.93 -10.15 -17.18
CA SER A 352 -3.63 -10.69 -18.36
C SER A 352 -3.84 -9.63 -19.44
N LEU A 353 -4.10 -8.37 -19.06
CA LEU A 353 -4.21 -7.27 -20.02
C LEU A 353 -2.85 -7.01 -20.70
N ARG A 354 -1.77 -6.88 -19.92
CA ARG A 354 -0.42 -6.67 -20.47
C ARG A 354 0.04 -7.83 -21.37
N GLY A 355 -0.32 -9.07 -21.00
CA GLY A 355 0.01 -10.28 -21.75
C GLY A 355 -1.01 -10.67 -22.83
N ALA A 356 -1.96 -9.79 -23.19
CA ALA A 356 -3.09 -10.15 -24.05
C ALA A 356 -2.66 -10.69 -25.43
N GLN A 357 -1.59 -10.14 -26.01
CA GLN A 357 -1.04 -10.62 -27.28
C GLN A 357 -0.58 -12.08 -27.16
N ALA A 358 0.25 -12.39 -26.16
CA ALA A 358 0.72 -13.75 -25.92
C ALA A 358 -0.46 -14.70 -25.67
N ILE A 359 -1.43 -14.31 -24.83
CA ILE A 359 -2.60 -15.14 -24.55
C ILE A 359 -3.37 -15.48 -25.84
N LYS A 360 -3.53 -14.53 -26.76
CA LYS A 360 -4.19 -14.76 -28.06
C LYS A 360 -3.36 -15.65 -28.97
N LEU A 361 -2.07 -15.40 -29.11
CA LEU A 361 -1.16 -16.17 -29.99
C LEU A 361 -1.00 -17.62 -29.55
N PHE A 362 -0.99 -17.87 -28.25
CA PHE A 362 -0.94 -19.22 -27.67
C PHE A 362 -2.32 -19.85 -27.47
N ASN A 363 -3.40 -19.22 -27.96
CA ASN A 363 -4.78 -19.66 -27.83
C ASN A 363 -5.18 -20.05 -26.39
N ALA A 364 -4.65 -19.33 -25.41
CA ALA A 364 -4.76 -19.62 -23.98
C ALA A 364 -5.92 -18.85 -23.29
N GLN A 365 -6.81 -18.23 -24.05
CA GLN A 365 -7.91 -17.38 -23.55
C GLN A 365 -8.80 -18.16 -22.57
N ALA A 366 -9.20 -19.39 -22.93
CA ALA A 366 -10.09 -20.21 -22.10
C ALA A 366 -9.43 -20.60 -20.77
N SER A 367 -8.16 -21.01 -20.81
CA SER A 367 -7.38 -21.34 -19.61
C SER A 367 -7.21 -20.13 -18.69
N ARG A 368 -6.85 -18.97 -19.28
CA ARG A 368 -6.65 -17.72 -18.52
C ARG A 368 -7.96 -17.21 -17.92
N ALA A 369 -9.08 -17.31 -18.65
CA ALA A 369 -10.41 -16.96 -18.16
C ALA A 369 -10.88 -17.90 -17.04
N ALA A 370 -10.64 -19.21 -17.16
CA ALA A 370 -10.95 -20.17 -16.09
C ALA A 370 -10.16 -19.87 -14.81
N ARG A 371 -8.87 -19.55 -14.92
CA ARG A 371 -8.04 -19.15 -13.78
C ARG A 371 -8.55 -17.84 -13.15
N PHE A 372 -8.93 -16.86 -13.95
CA PHE A 372 -9.53 -15.62 -13.46
C PHE A 372 -10.85 -15.89 -12.73
N SER A 373 -11.72 -16.73 -13.29
CA SER A 373 -12.97 -17.15 -12.65
C SER A 373 -12.72 -17.79 -11.28
N ASN A 374 -11.73 -18.69 -11.16
CA ASN A 374 -11.36 -19.29 -9.88
C ASN A 374 -10.94 -18.22 -8.85
N LEU A 375 -10.13 -17.23 -9.26
CA LEU A 375 -9.71 -16.13 -8.38
C LEU A 375 -10.90 -15.26 -7.95
N VAL A 376 -11.86 -15.01 -8.85
CA VAL A 376 -13.11 -14.30 -8.52
C VAL A 376 -13.93 -15.11 -7.52
N VAL A 377 -14.06 -16.43 -7.71
CA VAL A 377 -14.77 -17.31 -6.78
C VAL A 377 -14.09 -17.32 -5.40
N GLU A 378 -12.76 -17.40 -5.33
CA GLU A 378 -12.01 -17.30 -4.08
C GLU A 378 -12.26 -15.96 -3.37
N GLN A 379 -12.19 -14.84 -4.10
CA GLN A 379 -12.46 -13.50 -3.57
C GLN A 379 -13.90 -13.37 -3.06
N MET A 380 -14.87 -13.89 -3.81
CA MET A 380 -16.28 -13.89 -3.41
C MET A 380 -16.50 -14.76 -2.17
N ASN A 381 -15.91 -15.95 -2.09
CA ASN A 381 -16.03 -16.84 -0.93
C ASN A 381 -15.44 -16.23 0.35
N ALA A 382 -14.28 -15.57 0.24
CA ALA A 382 -13.68 -14.81 1.33
C ALA A 382 -14.62 -13.67 1.78
N GLY A 383 -15.17 -12.90 0.82
CA GLY A 383 -16.13 -11.83 1.11
C GLY A 383 -17.46 -12.33 1.69
N ILE A 384 -17.95 -13.50 1.27
CA ILE A 384 -19.16 -14.13 1.81
C ILE A 384 -18.95 -14.49 3.29
N SER A 385 -17.76 -14.95 3.69
CA SER A 385 -17.46 -15.27 5.08
C SER A 385 -17.54 -14.03 5.97
N ALA A 386 -16.99 -12.90 5.53
CA ALA A 386 -17.13 -11.61 6.22
C ALA A 386 -18.60 -11.15 6.30
N LYS A 387 -19.33 -11.21 5.16
CA LYS A 387 -20.76 -10.84 5.10
C LYS A 387 -21.65 -11.73 5.98
N LYS A 388 -21.37 -13.03 6.08
CA LYS A 388 -22.09 -13.96 6.97
C LYS A 388 -21.94 -13.56 8.43
N LEU A 389 -20.74 -13.15 8.85
CA LEU A 389 -20.49 -12.64 10.20
C LEU A 389 -21.25 -11.33 10.44
N GLU A 390 -21.24 -10.40 9.48
CA GLU A 390 -22.02 -9.16 9.56
C GLU A 390 -23.53 -9.41 9.62
N LEU A 391 -24.05 -10.33 8.81
CA LEU A 391 -25.46 -10.73 8.82
C LEU A 391 -25.85 -11.36 10.16
N GLY A 392 -25.04 -12.30 10.67
CA GLY A 392 -25.26 -12.92 11.97
C GLY A 392 -25.30 -11.89 13.10
N MET A 393 -24.36 -10.94 13.07
CA MET A 393 -24.35 -9.79 13.99
C MET A 393 -25.59 -8.91 13.84
N GLY A 394 -26.04 -8.64 12.61
CA GLY A 394 -27.25 -7.86 12.33
C GLY A 394 -28.53 -8.54 12.83
N VAL A 395 -28.64 -9.86 12.71
CA VAL A 395 -29.75 -10.64 13.25
C VAL A 395 -29.73 -10.61 14.78
N ALA A 396 -28.58 -10.85 15.39
CA ALA A 396 -28.43 -10.80 16.85
C ALA A 396 -28.75 -9.40 17.40
N ASN A 397 -28.32 -8.34 16.71
CA ASN A 397 -28.67 -6.95 17.00
C ASN A 397 -30.19 -6.74 17.02
N LYS A 398 -30.88 -7.13 15.93
CA LYS A 398 -32.34 -6.98 15.82
C LYS A 398 -33.10 -7.76 16.89
N LEU A 399 -32.67 -8.98 17.20
CA LEU A 399 -33.30 -9.79 18.26
C LEU A 399 -33.10 -9.15 19.63
N LEU A 400 -31.88 -8.68 19.94
CA LEU A 400 -31.55 -8.07 21.21
C LEU A 400 -32.37 -6.80 21.48
N PHE A 401 -32.35 -5.83 20.55
CA PHE A 401 -33.11 -4.59 20.68
C PHE A 401 -34.62 -4.81 20.52
N GLY A 402 -35.04 -5.87 19.81
CA GLY A 402 -36.44 -6.28 19.71
C GLY A 402 -36.99 -6.80 21.03
N LEU A 403 -36.27 -7.70 21.70
CA LEU A 403 -36.65 -8.24 23.01
C LEU A 403 -36.62 -7.15 24.09
N GLU A 404 -35.60 -6.29 24.07
CA GLU A 404 -35.52 -5.11 24.93
C GLU A 404 -36.73 -4.19 24.72
N ARG A 405 -37.15 -3.92 23.48
CA ARG A 405 -38.33 -3.11 23.19
C ARG A 405 -39.60 -3.73 23.79
N VAL A 406 -39.77 -5.04 23.67
CA VAL A 406 -40.91 -5.76 24.29
C VAL A 406 -40.87 -5.62 25.82
N ALA A 407 -39.71 -5.83 26.44
CA ALA A 407 -39.54 -5.71 27.89
C ALA A 407 -39.87 -4.29 28.39
N ILE A 408 -39.38 -3.26 27.70
CA ILE A 408 -39.64 -1.85 28.07
C ILE A 408 -41.12 -1.51 27.91
N VAL A 409 -41.78 -1.95 26.84
CA VAL A 409 -43.22 -1.71 26.66
C VAL A 409 -44.02 -2.42 27.75
N TRP A 410 -43.69 -3.67 28.09
CA TRP A 410 -44.38 -4.41 29.15
C TRP A 410 -44.20 -3.73 30.52
N MET A 411 -42.95 -3.48 30.93
CA MET A 411 -42.66 -2.82 32.20
C MET A 411 -43.23 -1.39 32.25
N GLY A 412 -43.14 -0.66 31.15
CA GLY A 412 -43.67 0.69 31.03
C GLY A 412 -45.20 0.71 31.15
N ALA A 413 -45.90 -0.21 30.51
CA ALA A 413 -47.36 -0.35 30.64
C ALA A 413 -47.76 -0.70 32.09
N ALA A 414 -47.01 -1.56 32.78
CA ALA A 414 -47.24 -1.85 34.20
C ALA A 414 -47.09 -0.58 35.06
N LEU A 415 -46.05 0.23 34.83
CA LEU A 415 -45.84 1.50 35.54
C LEU A 415 -46.95 2.53 35.27
N VAL A 416 -47.53 2.51 34.06
CA VAL A 416 -48.70 3.33 33.71
C VAL A 416 -49.95 2.86 34.47
N LEU A 417 -50.19 1.54 34.52
CA LEU A 417 -51.31 0.96 35.27
C LEU A 417 -51.20 1.25 36.78
N ASP A 418 -49.98 1.22 37.31
CA ASP A 418 -49.65 1.59 38.69
C ASP A 418 -49.70 3.12 38.95
N ARG A 419 -50.02 3.93 37.93
CA ARG A 419 -50.07 5.41 37.97
C ARG A 419 -48.74 6.07 38.36
N GLN A 420 -47.62 5.39 38.15
CA GLN A 420 -46.28 5.95 38.40
C GLN A 420 -45.81 6.85 37.26
N ILE A 421 -46.23 6.55 36.02
CA ILE A 421 -45.96 7.37 34.83
C ILE A 421 -47.24 7.56 33.99
N SER A 422 -47.32 8.63 33.20
CA SER A 422 -48.42 8.86 32.25
C SER A 422 -48.20 8.08 30.95
N VAL A 423 -49.27 7.96 30.16
CA VAL A 423 -49.21 7.36 28.83
C VAL A 423 -48.29 8.18 27.91
N GLY A 424 -48.37 9.52 27.94
CA GLY A 424 -47.48 10.39 27.18
C GLY A 424 -46.01 10.26 27.59
N MET A 425 -45.73 10.10 28.90
CA MET A 425 -44.37 9.87 29.39
C MET A 425 -43.80 8.53 28.88
N LEU A 426 -44.61 7.48 28.78
CA LEU A 426 -44.18 6.21 28.19
C LEU A 426 -43.84 6.37 26.70
N PHE A 427 -44.65 7.11 25.94
CA PHE A 427 -44.36 7.38 24.53
C PHE A 427 -43.08 8.21 24.34
N ALA A 428 -42.88 9.25 25.14
CA ALA A 428 -41.64 10.02 25.13
C ALA A 428 -40.44 9.15 25.50
N PHE A 429 -40.57 8.30 26.53
CA PHE A 429 -39.50 7.36 26.92
C PHE A 429 -39.15 6.41 25.77
N LEU A 430 -40.14 5.82 25.09
CA LEU A 430 -39.90 4.93 23.94
C LEU A 430 -39.17 5.65 22.79
N ALA A 431 -39.50 6.91 22.53
CA ALA A 431 -38.83 7.71 21.51
C ALA A 431 -37.38 8.05 21.89
N TYR A 432 -37.12 8.48 23.14
CA TYR A 432 -35.76 8.70 23.62
C TYR A 432 -34.93 7.43 23.63
N LYS A 433 -35.54 6.31 24.04
CA LYS A 433 -34.91 4.99 24.02
C LYS A 433 -34.49 4.61 22.60
N GLU A 434 -35.35 4.78 21.61
CA GLU A 434 -35.00 4.45 20.22
C GLU A 434 -33.82 5.28 19.73
N GLN A 435 -33.81 6.58 20.05
CA GLN A 435 -32.69 7.45 19.72
C GLN A 435 -31.40 7.03 20.46
N PHE A 436 -31.48 6.69 21.73
CA PHE A 436 -30.35 6.19 22.51
C PHE A 436 -29.79 4.89 21.92
N SER A 437 -30.65 3.89 21.69
CA SER A 437 -30.27 2.57 21.15
C SER A 437 -29.60 2.68 19.78
N THR A 438 -30.20 3.44 18.85
CA THR A 438 -29.69 3.59 17.48
C THR A 438 -28.35 4.31 17.45
N ARG A 439 -28.21 5.41 18.21
CA ARG A 439 -26.98 6.22 18.26
C ARG A 439 -25.85 5.49 18.95
N LEU A 440 -26.14 4.77 20.03
CA LEU A 440 -25.13 4.02 20.76
C LEU A 440 -24.68 2.76 20.01
N ALA A 441 -25.61 2.05 19.36
CA ALA A 441 -25.25 0.95 18.46
C ALA A 441 -24.36 1.45 17.30
N GLY A 442 -24.73 2.60 16.70
CA GLY A 442 -23.92 3.27 15.68
C GLY A 442 -22.53 3.65 16.19
N LEU A 443 -22.39 4.14 17.43
CA LEU A 443 -21.10 4.47 18.03
C LEU A 443 -20.22 3.23 18.25
N ILE A 444 -20.81 2.11 18.70
CA ILE A 444 -20.13 0.83 18.86
C ILE A 444 -19.65 0.30 17.50
N ASP A 445 -20.49 0.36 16.47
CA ASP A 445 -20.13 -0.05 15.12
C ASP A 445 -19.01 0.82 14.54
N LYS A 446 -19.11 2.15 14.69
CA LYS A 446 -18.06 3.10 14.29
C LYS A 446 -16.75 2.84 15.02
N LEU A 447 -16.78 2.45 16.30
CA LEU A 447 -15.58 2.07 17.05
C LEU A 447 -14.92 0.81 16.46
N VAL A 448 -15.72 -0.18 16.09
CA VAL A 448 -15.23 -1.40 15.40
C VAL A 448 -14.63 -1.04 14.04
N GLU A 449 -15.31 -0.22 13.25
CA GLU A 449 -14.80 0.27 11.97
C GLU A 449 -13.49 1.06 12.12
N LEU A 450 -13.38 1.92 13.15
CA LEU A 450 -12.14 2.64 13.45
C LEU A 450 -10.99 1.69 13.81
N ARG A 451 -11.29 0.59 14.52
CA ARG A 451 -10.31 -0.47 14.78
C ARG A 451 -9.93 -1.21 13.50
N MET A 452 -10.89 -1.47 12.61
CA MET A 452 -10.66 -2.08 11.29
C MET A 452 -9.86 -1.17 10.36
N LEU A 453 -10.00 0.16 10.50
CA LEU A 453 -9.22 1.14 9.74
C LEU A 453 -7.71 0.99 9.95
N ARG A 454 -7.26 0.39 11.06
CA ARG A 454 -5.85 0.07 11.28
C ARG A 454 -5.29 -0.82 10.15
N LEU A 455 -6.07 -1.75 9.59
CA LEU A 455 -5.63 -2.57 8.45
C LEU A 455 -5.34 -1.71 7.22
N SER A 456 -6.27 -0.82 6.85
CA SER A 456 -6.07 0.11 5.73
C SER A 456 -4.91 1.07 6.01
N GLY A 457 -4.77 1.51 7.27
CA GLY A 457 -3.68 2.37 7.73
C GLY A 457 -2.30 1.70 7.65
N GLU A 458 -2.17 0.44 8.06
CA GLU A 458 -0.95 -0.36 7.94
C GLU A 458 -0.53 -0.53 6.46
N ARG A 459 -1.49 -0.72 5.56
CA ARG A 459 -1.24 -0.80 4.12
C ARG A 459 -0.76 0.52 3.53
N LEU A 460 -1.41 1.64 3.87
CA LEU A 460 -1.03 2.97 3.42
C LEU A 460 0.31 3.42 4.02
N ALA A 461 0.60 3.00 5.25
CA ALA A 461 1.85 3.31 5.94
C ALA A 461 3.09 2.77 5.22
N ASP A 462 2.97 1.65 4.49
CA ASP A 462 4.05 1.15 3.62
C ASP A 462 4.45 2.17 2.55
N ILE A 463 3.51 2.99 2.07
CA ILE A 463 3.78 4.09 1.13
C ILE A 463 4.25 5.31 1.91
N VAL A 464 3.41 5.85 2.80
CA VAL A 464 3.58 7.18 3.42
C VAL A 464 4.77 7.28 4.38
N LEU A 465 5.22 6.14 4.92
CA LEU A 465 6.36 6.10 5.84
C LEU A 465 7.62 5.54 5.19
N SER A 466 7.57 5.19 3.91
CA SER A 466 8.79 4.95 3.15
C SER A 466 9.50 6.28 2.96
N GLU A 467 10.81 6.28 3.18
CA GLU A 467 11.58 7.51 3.05
C GLU A 467 11.65 7.91 1.57
N PRO A 468 11.26 9.15 1.24
CA PRO A 468 11.41 9.64 -0.11
C PRO A 468 12.90 9.79 -0.43
N GLU A 469 13.22 9.70 -1.71
CA GLU A 469 14.53 10.01 -2.22
C GLU A 469 14.93 11.44 -1.83
N GLN A 470 16.14 11.58 -1.27
CA GLN A 470 16.68 12.87 -0.87
C GLN A 470 17.10 13.62 -2.14
N LEU A 471 16.23 14.52 -2.57
CA LEU A 471 16.52 15.46 -3.66
C LEU A 471 16.98 16.77 -3.05
N ASP A 472 18.14 17.23 -3.50
CA ASP A 472 18.70 18.56 -3.29
C ASP A 472 17.83 19.62 -3.96
N ASP A 473 17.76 20.81 -3.36
CA ASP A 473 17.22 21.99 -4.04
C ASP A 473 18.16 22.35 -5.20
N LEU A 474 17.61 22.56 -6.40
CA LEU A 474 18.33 22.91 -7.65
C LEU A 474 19.14 24.23 -7.59
N SER A 475 19.36 24.77 -6.39
CA SER A 475 20.07 26.01 -6.06
C SER A 475 21.58 25.98 -6.33
N SER A 476 22.18 24.79 -6.45
CA SER A 476 23.58 24.65 -6.89
C SER A 476 23.65 24.86 -8.40
N ALA A 477 24.03 26.07 -8.83
CA ALA A 477 24.32 26.39 -10.23
C ALA A 477 25.17 25.27 -10.85
N ALA A 478 24.60 24.57 -11.83
CA ALA A 478 25.35 23.56 -12.57
C ALA A 478 26.56 24.24 -13.22
N SER A 479 27.74 23.63 -13.10
CA SER A 479 28.90 23.99 -13.93
C SER A 479 28.43 24.01 -15.39
N ALA A 480 28.80 25.04 -16.15
CA ALA A 480 28.40 25.14 -17.56
C ALA A 480 29.09 24.10 -18.47
N ALA A 481 30.10 23.39 -17.98
CA ALA A 481 30.91 22.45 -18.74
C ALA A 481 30.87 21.03 -18.16
N PRO A 482 31.04 19.99 -19.01
CA PRO A 482 31.20 18.61 -18.55
C PRO A 482 32.46 18.45 -17.70
N GLU A 483 32.34 17.75 -16.57
CA GLU A 483 33.42 17.49 -15.62
C GLU A 483 33.89 16.03 -15.74
N ARG A 484 35.07 15.71 -15.20
CA ARG A 484 35.59 14.33 -15.16
C ARG A 484 34.70 13.45 -14.27
N LEU A 485 34.37 12.25 -14.74
CA LEU A 485 33.63 11.24 -13.96
C LEU A 485 34.59 10.17 -13.46
N GLU A 486 34.70 9.98 -12.15
CA GLU A 486 35.60 9.00 -11.52
C GLU A 486 34.80 7.96 -10.74
N ILE A 487 35.10 6.68 -10.97
CA ILE A 487 34.57 5.54 -10.24
C ILE A 487 35.74 4.95 -9.47
N ALA A 488 35.64 4.91 -8.13
CA ALA A 488 36.72 4.45 -7.26
C ALA A 488 36.25 3.29 -6.38
N GLY A 489 36.75 2.09 -6.64
CA GLY A 489 36.57 0.92 -5.78
C GLY A 489 35.13 0.44 -5.61
N LEU A 490 34.25 0.73 -6.57
CA LEU A 490 32.80 0.55 -6.43
C LEU A 490 32.45 -0.92 -6.14
N ARG A 491 31.65 -1.16 -5.10
CA ARG A 491 31.09 -2.48 -4.76
C ARG A 491 29.59 -2.40 -4.58
N PHE A 492 28.89 -3.42 -5.10
CA PHE A 492 27.44 -3.47 -4.99
C PHE A 492 26.90 -4.91 -5.03
N ARG A 493 25.89 -5.16 -4.20
CA ARG A 493 25.04 -6.37 -4.17
C ARG A 493 23.59 -5.95 -3.94
N TYR A 494 22.63 -6.69 -4.48
CA TYR A 494 21.20 -6.36 -4.31
C TYR A 494 20.65 -6.71 -2.93
N ALA A 495 21.23 -7.72 -2.26
CA ALA A 495 20.91 -8.11 -0.89
C ALA A 495 22.14 -8.72 -0.19
N ASP A 496 22.12 -8.74 1.14
CA ASP A 496 23.26 -9.16 1.98
C ASP A 496 23.71 -10.59 1.69
N GLY A 497 22.75 -11.48 1.39
CA GLY A 497 22.98 -12.89 1.07
C GLY A 497 23.36 -13.17 -0.38
N GLU A 498 23.33 -12.15 -1.26
CA GLU A 498 23.68 -12.31 -2.66
C GLU A 498 25.18 -12.06 -2.93
N PRO A 499 25.73 -12.70 -3.99
CA PRO A 499 27.07 -12.39 -4.46
C PRO A 499 27.17 -10.93 -4.93
N GLU A 500 28.36 -10.36 -4.81
CA GLU A 500 28.64 -9.02 -5.34
C GLU A 500 28.47 -9.02 -6.86
N VAL A 501 27.63 -8.11 -7.35
CA VAL A 501 27.42 -7.88 -8.78
C VAL A 501 28.49 -6.95 -9.33
N ILE A 502 28.90 -5.96 -8.53
CA ILE A 502 30.05 -5.09 -8.77
C ILE A 502 31.04 -5.33 -7.63
N ALA A 503 32.29 -5.64 -7.94
CA ALA A 503 33.26 -6.18 -6.98
C ALA A 503 34.59 -5.41 -6.99
N GLY A 504 34.55 -4.09 -6.78
CA GLY A 504 35.74 -3.22 -6.73
C GLY A 504 36.06 -2.59 -8.09
N CYS A 505 35.05 -2.13 -8.81
CA CYS A 505 35.19 -1.51 -10.14
C CYS A 505 35.81 -0.11 -10.01
N SER A 506 36.87 0.18 -10.79
CA SER A 506 37.54 1.48 -10.79
C SER A 506 37.93 1.91 -12.20
N PHE A 507 37.52 3.11 -12.61
CA PHE A 507 37.92 3.75 -13.86
C PHE A 507 37.51 5.23 -13.83
N ALA A 508 38.08 6.04 -14.71
CA ALA A 508 37.68 7.43 -14.90
C ALA A 508 37.33 7.69 -16.37
N VAL A 509 36.38 8.59 -16.61
CA VAL A 509 35.91 9.03 -17.93
C VAL A 509 36.16 10.53 -18.05
N GLU A 510 36.88 10.92 -19.09
CA GLU A 510 37.25 12.33 -19.35
C GLU A 510 36.08 13.10 -20.00
N PRO A 511 36.01 14.43 -19.84
CA PRO A 511 34.99 15.26 -20.47
C PRO A 511 34.96 15.08 -22.01
N GLY A 512 33.78 14.84 -22.59
CA GLY A 512 33.59 14.58 -24.01
C GLY A 512 34.02 13.19 -24.50
N GLU A 513 34.59 12.34 -23.63
CA GLU A 513 35.03 10.99 -23.99
C GLU A 513 33.83 10.07 -24.30
N SER A 514 34.00 9.18 -25.28
CA SER A 514 33.03 8.15 -25.64
C SER A 514 33.52 6.77 -25.21
N VAL A 515 32.89 6.22 -24.17
CA VAL A 515 33.30 4.95 -23.56
C VAL A 515 32.24 3.87 -23.78
N ALA A 516 32.65 2.73 -24.33
CA ALA A 516 31.82 1.53 -24.41
C ALA A 516 32.14 0.58 -23.24
N VAL A 517 31.11 0.13 -22.52
CA VAL A 517 31.22 -0.89 -21.48
C VAL A 517 30.71 -2.22 -22.05
N VAL A 518 31.61 -3.20 -22.12
CA VAL A 518 31.35 -4.52 -22.73
C VAL A 518 31.54 -5.65 -21.73
N GLY A 519 30.93 -6.79 -21.98
CA GLY A 519 31.07 -7.97 -21.11
C GLY A 519 29.93 -8.96 -21.27
N PRO A 520 30.08 -10.19 -20.77
CA PRO A 520 29.05 -11.22 -20.89
C PRO A 520 27.73 -10.80 -20.21
N SER A 521 26.62 -11.41 -20.63
CA SER A 521 25.32 -11.17 -19.99
C SER A 521 25.38 -11.52 -18.49
N GLY A 522 24.80 -10.67 -17.65
CA GLY A 522 24.81 -10.86 -16.19
C GLY A 522 26.10 -10.44 -15.46
N CYS A 523 27.11 -9.88 -16.14
CA CYS A 523 28.34 -9.43 -15.46
C CYS A 523 28.21 -8.11 -14.67
N GLY A 524 27.02 -7.50 -14.64
CA GLY A 524 26.74 -6.28 -13.89
C GLY A 524 26.68 -4.98 -14.69
N LYS A 525 26.69 -5.00 -16.04
CA LYS A 525 26.70 -3.78 -16.88
C LYS A 525 25.54 -2.81 -16.56
N THR A 526 24.30 -3.28 -16.68
CA THR A 526 23.11 -2.47 -16.34
C THR A 526 23.12 -2.03 -14.87
N THR A 527 23.64 -2.87 -13.96
CA THR A 527 23.80 -2.50 -12.54
C THR A 527 24.81 -1.38 -12.35
N LEU A 528 25.94 -1.40 -13.06
CA LEU A 528 26.90 -0.30 -13.07
C LEU A 528 26.22 0.97 -13.58
N LEU A 529 25.43 0.89 -14.66
CA LEU A 529 24.70 2.05 -15.17
C LEU A 529 23.72 2.60 -14.13
N LYS A 530 22.93 1.75 -13.48
CA LYS A 530 22.01 2.16 -12.40
C LYS A 530 22.76 2.85 -11.24
N LEU A 531 23.96 2.40 -10.89
CA LEU A 531 24.80 3.08 -9.89
C LEU A 531 25.27 4.46 -10.38
N LEU A 532 25.73 4.56 -11.64
CA LEU A 532 26.15 5.83 -12.24
C LEU A 532 24.99 6.83 -12.38
N LEU A 533 23.77 6.36 -12.61
CA LEU A 533 22.55 7.18 -12.65
C LEU A 533 22.06 7.61 -11.26
N GLY A 534 22.67 7.09 -10.18
CA GLY A 534 22.22 7.31 -8.81
C GLY A 534 20.86 6.68 -8.52
N ILE A 535 20.50 5.58 -9.21
CA ILE A 535 19.29 4.79 -8.93
C ILE A 535 19.51 3.89 -7.71
N HIS A 536 20.73 3.37 -7.58
CA HIS A 536 21.19 2.62 -6.42
C HIS A 536 22.40 3.33 -5.81
N SER A 537 22.55 3.22 -4.49
CA SER A 537 23.78 3.63 -3.80
C SER A 537 24.75 2.45 -3.74
N PRO A 538 26.06 2.69 -3.92
CA PRO A 538 27.06 1.64 -3.70
C PRO A 538 27.11 1.22 -2.23
N HIS A 539 27.54 -0.01 -1.98
CA HIS A 539 27.80 -0.49 -0.61
C HIS A 539 29.17 -0.03 -0.10
N ASP A 540 30.15 0.06 -0.99
CA ASP A 540 31.51 0.53 -0.74
C ASP A 540 32.09 1.15 -2.02
N GLY A 541 33.11 1.98 -1.88
CA GLY A 541 33.63 2.85 -2.93
C GLY A 541 32.75 4.07 -3.19
N GLU A 542 33.14 4.90 -4.16
CA GLU A 542 32.46 6.17 -4.45
C GLU A 542 32.48 6.54 -5.94
N ILE A 543 31.51 7.39 -6.32
CA ILE A 543 31.42 8.00 -7.65
C ILE A 543 31.66 9.50 -7.47
N ARG A 544 32.59 10.08 -8.22
CA ARG A 544 32.93 11.51 -8.16
C ARG A 544 32.74 12.19 -9.51
N VAL A 545 32.21 13.41 -9.50
CA VAL A 545 32.01 14.28 -10.67
C VAL A 545 32.79 15.57 -10.43
N GLY A 546 33.81 15.84 -11.24
CA GLY A 546 34.70 16.99 -11.03
C GLY A 546 35.41 16.96 -9.68
N GLY A 547 35.76 15.77 -9.19
CA GLY A 547 36.36 15.55 -7.87
C GLY A 547 35.39 15.63 -6.68
N ARG A 548 34.10 15.91 -6.89
CA ARG A 548 33.07 15.94 -5.84
C ARG A 548 32.31 14.63 -5.80
N ALA A 549 32.14 14.03 -4.62
CA ALA A 549 31.32 12.84 -4.46
C ALA A 549 29.87 13.09 -4.89
N LEU A 550 29.27 12.11 -5.58
CA LEU A 550 27.90 12.18 -6.11
C LEU A 550 26.87 12.49 -5.02
N GLU A 551 27.05 11.90 -3.83
CA GLU A 551 26.20 12.14 -2.65
C GLU A 551 26.19 13.62 -2.23
N ARG A 552 27.31 14.34 -2.40
CA ARG A 552 27.42 15.77 -2.09
C ARG A 552 26.94 16.66 -3.23
N LEU A 553 27.01 16.18 -4.47
CA LEU A 553 26.48 16.88 -5.65
C LEU A 553 24.96 16.94 -5.62
N GLY A 554 24.33 15.88 -5.09
CA GLY A 554 22.89 15.72 -5.05
C GLY A 554 22.31 15.08 -6.31
N LEU A 555 21.27 14.27 -6.12
CA LEU A 555 20.64 13.48 -7.19
C LEU A 555 19.84 14.34 -8.17
N ALA A 556 19.20 15.42 -7.71
CA ALA A 556 18.44 16.31 -8.58
C ALA A 556 19.40 17.07 -9.50
N SER A 557 20.46 17.67 -8.95
CA SER A 557 21.49 18.31 -9.78
C SER A 557 22.19 17.32 -10.71
N TRP A 558 22.43 16.08 -10.28
CA TRP A 558 23.03 15.07 -11.16
C TRP A 558 22.10 14.71 -12.31
N ARG A 559 20.84 14.35 -12.03
CA ARG A 559 19.87 13.92 -13.04
C ARG A 559 19.45 15.03 -14.01
N ALA A 560 19.64 16.28 -13.64
CA ALA A 560 19.49 17.43 -14.55
C ALA A 560 20.61 17.49 -15.61
N ARG A 561 21.81 16.95 -15.32
CA ARG A 561 22.97 16.97 -16.23
C ARG A 561 23.08 15.72 -17.11
N ILE A 562 22.22 14.72 -16.91
CA ILE A 562 22.33 13.44 -17.60
C ILE A 562 21.13 13.17 -18.52
N GLY A 563 21.43 12.66 -19.70
CA GLY A 563 20.47 12.04 -20.61
C GLY A 563 20.61 10.54 -20.46
N THR A 564 19.51 9.81 -20.44
CA THR A 564 19.54 8.36 -20.29
C THR A 564 18.55 7.71 -21.23
N VAL A 565 18.94 6.56 -21.78
CA VAL A 565 18.04 5.64 -22.49
C VAL A 565 18.29 4.25 -21.91
N MET A 566 17.33 3.76 -21.13
CA MET A 566 17.39 2.42 -20.53
C MET A 566 16.68 1.40 -21.42
N GLN A 567 17.02 0.11 -21.29
CA GLN A 567 16.44 -0.98 -22.08
C GLN A 567 14.90 -1.06 -21.96
N ASP A 568 14.37 -0.89 -20.74
CA ASP A 568 12.94 -1.01 -20.42
C ASP A 568 12.20 0.34 -20.35
N ASP A 569 12.78 1.41 -20.92
CA ASP A 569 12.17 2.74 -20.89
C ASP A 569 10.87 2.80 -21.73
N GLN A 570 9.91 3.65 -21.31
CA GLN A 570 8.56 3.69 -21.86
C GLN A 570 8.19 5.07 -22.41
N LEU A 571 7.38 5.07 -23.47
CA LEU A 571 6.68 6.26 -23.94
C LEU A 571 5.36 6.36 -23.18
N PHE A 572 5.01 7.57 -22.77
CA PHE A 572 3.75 7.82 -22.06
C PHE A 572 2.65 8.16 -23.05
N ALA A 573 1.41 7.93 -22.65
CA ALA A 573 0.25 8.33 -23.44
C ALA A 573 0.24 9.86 -23.64
N GLY A 574 0.28 10.29 -24.90
CA GLY A 574 0.45 11.69 -25.29
C GLY A 574 0.97 11.80 -26.73
N SER A 575 1.26 13.01 -27.20
CA SER A 575 1.86 13.19 -28.52
C SER A 575 3.35 12.78 -28.54
N ILE A 576 3.93 12.63 -29.73
CA ILE A 576 5.39 12.47 -29.89
C ILE A 576 6.12 13.69 -29.32
N ALA A 577 5.62 14.91 -29.57
CA ALA A 577 6.16 16.14 -28.99
C ALA A 577 6.19 16.07 -27.46
N ASP A 578 5.08 15.68 -26.82
CA ASP A 578 4.99 15.53 -25.36
C ASP A 578 6.00 14.52 -24.83
N ASN A 579 6.23 13.44 -25.58
CA ASN A 579 7.20 12.42 -25.20
C ASN A 579 8.66 12.88 -25.33
N ILE A 580 8.99 13.67 -26.36
CA ILE A 580 10.34 14.24 -26.55
C ILE A 580 10.61 15.32 -25.49
N SER A 581 9.67 16.23 -25.26
CA SER A 581 9.80 17.28 -24.24
C SER A 581 9.60 16.78 -22.81
N PHE A 582 9.16 15.53 -22.66
CA PHE A 582 8.78 14.94 -21.38
C PHE A 582 7.70 15.74 -20.64
N PHE A 583 6.68 16.18 -21.40
CA PHE A 583 5.53 16.97 -20.94
C PHE A 583 5.93 18.31 -20.30
N ASP A 584 7.01 18.92 -20.78
CA ASP A 584 7.40 20.28 -20.43
C ASP A 584 6.29 21.26 -20.85
N PRO A 585 5.67 22.00 -19.90
CA PRO A 585 4.60 22.95 -20.21
C PRO A 585 5.07 24.15 -21.06
N HIS A 586 6.39 24.36 -21.16
CA HIS A 586 7.02 25.41 -21.96
C HIS A 586 7.92 24.84 -23.05
N ALA A 587 7.51 23.70 -23.63
CA ALA A 587 8.29 23.01 -24.63
C ALA A 587 8.56 23.88 -25.88
N ASP A 588 9.82 23.92 -26.31
CA ASP A 588 10.25 24.62 -27.53
C ASP A 588 10.11 23.68 -28.75
N PRO A 589 9.19 23.98 -29.69
CA PRO A 589 8.97 23.15 -30.88
C PRO A 589 10.20 23.02 -31.78
N GLU A 590 11.02 24.07 -31.89
CA GLU A 590 12.22 24.05 -32.72
C GLU A 590 13.28 23.15 -32.09
N TRP A 591 13.44 23.22 -30.77
CA TRP A 591 14.34 22.35 -30.03
C TRP A 591 13.88 20.89 -30.03
N ILE A 592 12.57 20.63 -29.96
CA ILE A 592 12.01 19.27 -30.16
C ILE A 592 12.42 18.74 -31.54
N ALA A 593 12.22 19.53 -32.60
CA ALA A 593 12.54 19.11 -33.95
C ALA A 593 14.05 18.89 -34.16
N GLU A 594 14.88 19.73 -33.54
CA GLU A 594 16.33 19.56 -33.55
C GLU A 594 16.77 18.27 -32.84
N CYS A 595 16.17 17.95 -31.69
CA CYS A 595 16.43 16.70 -30.98
C CYS A 595 16.02 15.48 -31.81
N ALA A 596 14.87 15.56 -32.50
CA ALA A 596 14.41 14.50 -33.39
C ALA A 596 15.33 14.31 -34.61
N ARG A 597 15.87 15.40 -35.19
CA ARG A 597 16.87 15.32 -36.27
C ARG A 597 18.16 14.66 -35.79
N ARG A 598 18.66 15.05 -34.61
CA ARG A 598 19.87 14.45 -34.00
C ARG A 598 19.70 12.98 -33.66
N ALA A 599 18.50 12.58 -33.24
CA ALA A 599 18.15 11.18 -33.05
C ALA A 599 17.76 10.45 -34.35
N CYS A 600 17.83 11.14 -35.49
CA CYS A 600 17.49 10.64 -36.82
C CYS A 600 16.07 10.08 -36.94
N VAL A 601 15.08 10.66 -36.26
CA VAL A 601 13.66 10.23 -36.28
C VAL A 601 12.71 11.30 -36.84
N ASP A 602 13.21 12.49 -37.17
CA ASP A 602 12.40 13.59 -37.74
C ASP A 602 11.66 13.20 -39.02
N GLU A 603 12.33 12.51 -39.96
CA GLU A 603 11.70 12.03 -41.21
C GLU A 603 10.58 11.01 -40.94
N ASP A 604 10.79 10.09 -39.98
CA ASP A 604 9.78 9.13 -39.57
C ASP A 604 8.56 9.83 -39.00
N ILE A 605 8.78 10.87 -38.17
CA ILE A 605 7.71 11.68 -37.58
C ILE A 605 7.00 12.48 -38.66
N ALA A 606 7.72 13.14 -39.58
CA ALA A 606 7.16 13.95 -40.65
C ALA A 606 6.27 13.14 -41.61
N ALA A 607 6.54 11.84 -41.78
CA ALA A 607 5.71 10.93 -42.56
C ALA A 607 4.40 10.53 -41.86
N MET A 608 4.23 10.81 -40.57
CA MET A 608 3.01 10.50 -39.83
C MET A 608 1.90 11.53 -40.13
N PRO A 609 0.61 11.12 -40.16
CA PRO A 609 -0.48 12.02 -40.51
C PRO A 609 -0.59 13.31 -39.67
N MET A 610 -0.21 13.23 -38.39
CA MET A 610 -0.23 14.37 -37.45
C MET A 610 1.18 14.84 -37.06
N ALA A 611 2.22 14.36 -37.75
CA ALA A 611 3.62 14.63 -37.44
C ALA A 611 3.93 14.52 -35.93
N TYR A 612 4.49 15.56 -35.33
CA TYR A 612 4.80 15.65 -33.90
C TYR A 612 3.59 15.53 -32.97
N GLN A 613 2.38 15.82 -33.45
CA GLN A 613 1.13 15.68 -32.70
C GLN A 613 0.53 14.26 -32.79
N SER A 614 1.19 13.34 -33.49
CA SER A 614 0.76 11.94 -33.53
C SER A 614 0.76 11.34 -32.14
N LEU A 615 -0.34 10.71 -31.77
CA LEU A 615 -0.55 10.18 -30.43
C LEU A 615 0.09 8.81 -30.26
N ILE A 616 0.75 8.62 -29.12
CA ILE A 616 1.28 7.36 -28.63
C ILE A 616 0.29 6.82 -27.58
N GLY A 617 -0.17 5.58 -27.75
CA GLY A 617 -1.08 4.90 -26.83
C GLY A 617 -0.37 4.02 -25.79
N ASP A 618 -1.10 3.65 -24.73
CA ASP A 618 -0.59 2.88 -23.58
C ASP A 618 -0.51 1.35 -23.84
N MET A 619 -1.42 0.81 -24.67
CA MET A 619 -1.57 -0.64 -24.92
C MET A 619 -1.19 -1.05 -26.36
N GLY A 620 -0.11 -0.45 -26.85
CA GLY A 620 0.45 -0.70 -28.19
C GLY A 620 0.91 0.59 -28.84
N SER A 621 2.20 0.70 -29.13
CA SER A 621 2.72 1.79 -29.95
C SER A 621 2.53 1.43 -31.43
N SER A 622 2.01 2.37 -32.23
CA SER A 622 2.10 2.32 -33.70
C SER A 622 3.55 2.39 -34.21
N LEU A 623 4.49 2.67 -33.30
CA LEU A 623 5.91 2.84 -33.57
C LEU A 623 6.65 1.50 -33.58
N SER A 624 7.60 1.37 -34.50
CA SER A 624 8.57 0.27 -34.48
C SER A 624 9.51 0.37 -33.28
N GLY A 625 10.17 -0.72 -32.91
CA GLY A 625 11.15 -0.74 -31.80
C GLY A 625 12.27 0.29 -31.98
N GLY A 626 12.80 0.42 -33.21
CA GLY A 626 13.84 1.40 -33.54
C GLY A 626 13.33 2.86 -33.57
N GLN A 627 12.07 3.10 -33.96
CA GLN A 627 11.46 4.43 -33.84
C GLN A 627 11.28 4.81 -32.37
N ARG A 628 10.76 3.90 -31.55
CA ARG A 628 10.61 4.09 -30.10
C ARG A 628 11.94 4.44 -29.44
N GLN A 629 13.00 3.69 -29.72
CA GLN A 629 14.35 3.95 -29.20
C GLN A 629 14.88 5.33 -29.62
N ARG A 630 14.71 5.74 -30.88
CA ARG A 630 15.15 7.07 -31.35
C ARG A 630 14.33 8.21 -30.73
N ILE A 631 13.04 8.03 -30.46
CA ILE A 631 12.25 9.02 -29.71
C ILE A 631 12.74 9.13 -28.25
N LEU A 632 13.07 8.01 -27.60
CA LEU A 632 13.68 8.02 -26.26
C LEU A 632 15.05 8.71 -26.27
N LEU A 633 15.84 8.53 -27.32
CA LEU A 633 17.10 9.27 -27.51
C LEU A 633 16.86 10.77 -27.69
N ALA A 634 15.88 11.17 -28.52
CA ALA A 634 15.49 12.57 -28.67
C ALA A 634 15.07 13.18 -27.32
N ARG A 635 14.30 12.45 -26.51
CA ARG A 635 13.94 12.82 -25.13
C ARG A 635 15.17 13.01 -24.23
N ALA A 636 16.15 12.11 -24.32
CA ALA A 636 17.40 12.24 -23.57
C ALA A 636 18.20 13.49 -23.98
N LEU A 637 18.21 13.83 -25.28
CA LEU A 637 18.89 15.02 -25.81
C LEU A 637 18.16 16.33 -25.48
N TYR A 638 16.83 16.32 -25.38
CA TYR A 638 16.03 17.50 -25.06
C TYR A 638 16.46 18.20 -23.77
N LYS A 639 16.93 17.41 -22.78
CA LYS A 639 17.49 17.92 -21.51
C LYS A 639 18.80 18.71 -21.63
N ARG A 640 19.45 18.73 -22.80
CA ARG A 640 20.80 19.28 -23.02
C ARG A 640 21.83 18.69 -22.04
N PRO A 641 21.99 17.35 -22.01
CA PRO A 641 22.81 16.70 -21.01
C PRO A 641 24.32 16.88 -21.25
N HIS A 642 25.10 16.85 -20.18
CA HIS A 642 26.57 16.77 -20.21
C HIS A 642 27.07 15.33 -20.33
N TYR A 643 26.29 14.39 -19.79
CA TYR A 643 26.57 12.96 -19.84
C TYR A 643 25.39 12.23 -20.48
N LEU A 644 25.66 11.34 -21.42
CA LEU A 644 24.67 10.49 -22.06
C LEU A 644 24.94 9.02 -21.72
N PHE A 645 24.00 8.39 -21.03
CA PHE A 645 24.04 6.99 -20.63
C PHE A 645 23.10 6.18 -21.51
N LEU A 646 23.62 5.15 -22.19
CA LEU A 646 22.84 4.33 -23.12
C LEU A 646 22.95 2.85 -22.72
N ASP A 647 21.83 2.23 -22.38
CA ASP A 647 21.75 0.78 -22.14
C ASP A 647 21.14 0.08 -23.35
N GLU A 648 22.00 -0.51 -24.20
CA GLU A 648 21.58 -1.19 -25.44
C GLU A 648 20.63 -0.36 -26.33
N ALA A 649 20.75 0.97 -26.29
CA ALA A 649 19.78 1.91 -26.90
C ALA A 649 19.70 1.83 -28.43
N THR A 650 20.66 1.17 -29.10
CA THR A 650 20.69 0.96 -30.55
C THR A 650 20.41 -0.49 -30.97
N SER A 651 20.10 -1.38 -30.01
CA SER A 651 19.93 -2.80 -30.29
C SER A 651 18.73 -3.14 -31.18
N ALA A 652 17.73 -2.27 -31.29
CA ALA A 652 16.59 -2.46 -32.18
C ALA A 652 16.70 -1.63 -33.48
N LEU A 653 17.84 -0.97 -33.72
CA LEU A 653 18.12 -0.24 -34.95
C LEU A 653 18.79 -1.15 -35.98
N ASP A 654 18.52 -0.86 -37.25
CA ASP A 654 19.29 -1.34 -38.39
C ASP A 654 20.67 -0.66 -38.42
N VAL A 655 21.63 -1.32 -39.07
CA VAL A 655 23.05 -0.92 -39.07
C VAL A 655 23.25 0.49 -39.62
N ASP A 656 22.50 0.87 -40.66
CA ASP A 656 22.67 2.18 -41.31
C ASP A 656 22.13 3.32 -40.43
N LYS A 657 20.92 3.18 -39.85
CA LYS A 657 20.43 4.18 -38.88
C LYS A 657 21.30 4.23 -37.63
N GLU A 658 21.81 3.10 -37.15
CA GLU A 658 22.75 3.06 -36.01
C GLU A 658 24.03 3.86 -36.30
N ARG A 659 24.61 3.73 -37.51
CA ARG A 659 25.76 4.55 -37.94
C ARG A 659 25.43 6.04 -37.99
N LEU A 660 24.26 6.40 -38.53
CA LEU A 660 23.83 7.81 -38.63
C LEU A 660 23.64 8.43 -37.24
N VAL A 661 22.96 7.73 -36.33
CA VAL A 661 22.78 8.18 -34.94
C VAL A 661 24.14 8.36 -34.27
N ASN A 662 25.05 7.40 -34.39
CA ASN A 662 26.39 7.50 -33.82
C ASN A 662 27.22 8.62 -34.46
N ALA A 663 27.04 8.91 -35.74
CA ALA A 663 27.67 10.06 -36.40
C ALA A 663 27.13 11.39 -35.86
N SER A 664 25.82 11.52 -35.68
CA SER A 664 25.20 12.71 -35.09
C SER A 664 25.65 12.93 -33.64
N LEU A 665 25.64 11.88 -32.81
CA LEU A 665 26.08 11.96 -31.42
C LEU A 665 27.56 12.31 -31.27
N ARG A 666 28.42 11.93 -32.23
CA ARG A 666 29.84 12.31 -32.25
C ARG A 666 30.08 13.80 -32.46
N GLN A 667 29.14 14.52 -33.07
CA GLN A 667 29.24 15.97 -33.27
C GLN A 667 28.93 16.76 -31.98
N LEU A 668 28.38 16.09 -30.97
CA LEU A 668 28.03 16.71 -29.70
C LEU A 668 29.19 16.58 -28.70
N ALA A 669 29.53 17.66 -28.02
CA ALA A 669 30.54 17.70 -26.97
C ALA A 669 30.00 17.13 -25.64
N ILE A 670 29.47 15.90 -25.67
CA ILE A 670 28.83 15.21 -24.55
C ILE A 670 29.66 13.98 -24.19
N THR A 671 29.92 13.78 -22.89
CA THR A 671 30.53 12.53 -22.39
C THR A 671 29.54 11.38 -22.54
N ARG A 672 29.96 10.28 -23.17
CA ARG A 672 29.06 9.16 -23.50
C ARG A 672 29.53 7.88 -22.84
N ILE A 673 28.61 7.17 -22.19
CA ILE A 673 28.84 5.86 -21.60
C ILE A 673 27.78 4.91 -22.13
N VAL A 674 28.21 3.95 -22.95
CA VAL A 674 27.33 3.07 -23.71
C VAL A 674 27.57 1.62 -23.32
N ILE A 675 26.52 0.93 -22.87
CA ILE A 675 26.56 -0.53 -22.75
C ILE A 675 26.33 -1.10 -24.14
N ALA A 676 27.36 -1.75 -24.67
CA ALA A 676 27.37 -2.24 -26.03
C ALA A 676 27.58 -3.75 -26.09
N HIS A 677 26.83 -4.40 -26.97
CA HIS A 677 26.97 -5.81 -27.32
C HIS A 677 27.35 -6.02 -28.80
N ARG A 678 27.12 -5.00 -29.64
CA ARG A 678 27.34 -5.06 -31.08
C ARG A 678 28.73 -4.51 -31.44
N PRO A 679 29.48 -5.17 -32.35
CA PRO A 679 30.79 -4.71 -32.79
C PRO A 679 30.80 -3.27 -33.31
N GLU A 680 29.75 -2.85 -34.01
CA GLU A 680 29.65 -1.51 -34.61
C GLU A 680 29.55 -0.41 -33.54
N THR A 681 28.73 -0.62 -32.52
CA THR A 681 28.62 0.31 -31.39
C THR A 681 29.94 0.39 -30.63
N ILE A 682 30.60 -0.75 -30.42
CA ILE A 682 31.91 -0.83 -29.75
C ILE A 682 32.99 -0.10 -30.57
N ALA A 683 33.01 -0.31 -31.90
CA ALA A 683 33.98 0.31 -32.80
C ALA A 683 33.80 1.85 -32.90
N SER A 684 32.59 2.35 -32.61
CA SER A 684 32.33 3.79 -32.59
C SER A 684 32.84 4.50 -31.33
N ALA A 685 33.24 3.76 -30.29
CA ALA A 685 33.75 4.31 -29.05
C ALA A 685 35.25 4.64 -29.11
N GLN A 686 35.66 5.66 -28.36
CA GLN A 686 37.06 6.06 -28.19
C GLN A 686 37.80 5.19 -27.17
N ARG A 687 37.05 4.47 -26.34
CA ARG A 687 37.59 3.60 -25.31
C ARG A 687 36.61 2.49 -24.99
N VAL A 688 37.15 1.30 -24.73
CA VAL A 688 36.36 0.10 -24.40
C VAL A 688 36.80 -0.42 -23.05
N ILE A 689 35.86 -0.49 -22.12
CA ILE A 689 36.04 -1.05 -20.78
C ILE A 689 35.33 -2.40 -20.74
N ALA A 690 36.11 -3.48 -20.57
CA ALA A 690 35.56 -4.82 -20.43
C ALA A 690 35.31 -5.13 -18.95
N LEU A 691 34.09 -5.56 -18.64
CA LEU A 691 33.68 -6.02 -17.32
C LEU A 691 33.59 -7.55 -17.27
N GLN A 692 34.26 -8.14 -16.28
CA GLN A 692 34.19 -9.57 -15.99
C GLN A 692 34.01 -9.76 -14.48
N ALA A 693 32.97 -10.52 -14.10
CA ALA A 693 32.62 -10.79 -12.69
C ALA A 693 32.61 -9.52 -11.80
N GLY A 694 31.99 -8.44 -12.28
CA GLY A 694 31.86 -7.19 -11.53
C GLY A 694 33.13 -6.34 -11.42
N LYS A 695 34.22 -6.69 -12.13
CA LYS A 695 35.49 -5.96 -12.14
C LYS A 695 35.86 -5.52 -13.56
N VAL A 696 36.62 -4.43 -13.66
CA VAL A 696 37.28 -4.04 -14.91
C VAL A 696 38.38 -5.06 -15.20
N SER A 697 38.22 -5.82 -16.28
CA SER A 697 39.22 -6.80 -16.72
C SER A 697 40.18 -6.19 -17.75
N GLN A 698 39.67 -5.32 -18.63
CA GLN A 698 40.47 -4.62 -19.64
C GLN A 698 39.97 -3.19 -19.80
N ASP A 699 40.91 -2.29 -20.06
CA ASP A 699 40.66 -0.89 -20.37
C ASP A 699 41.46 -0.52 -21.62
N LEU A 700 40.79 -0.60 -22.76
CA LEU A 700 41.37 -0.42 -24.09
C LEU A 700 41.03 0.98 -24.59
N ARG A 701 41.98 1.90 -24.52
CA ARG A 701 41.87 3.19 -25.21
C ARG A 701 42.11 2.93 -26.68
N SER A 702 41.15 3.23 -27.55
CA SER A 702 41.36 3.02 -28.98
C SER A 702 42.45 3.99 -29.44
N VAL A 703 43.59 3.42 -29.81
CA VAL A 703 44.62 4.14 -30.56
C VAL A 703 44.00 4.36 -31.94
N GLN A 704 43.86 5.63 -32.32
CA GLN A 704 43.43 6.03 -33.66
C GLN A 704 44.15 5.15 -34.71
N ALA A 705 43.38 4.61 -35.66
CA ALA A 705 43.92 4.33 -36.99
C ALA A 705 43.95 5.64 -37.77
#